data_AF-A0A919E9Z0-F1
#
_entry.id   AF-A0A919E9Z0-F1
#
_cell.length_a   1.000
_cell.length_b   1.000
_cell.length_c   1.000
_cell.angle_alpha   90.00
_cell.angle_beta   90.00
_cell.angle_gamma   90.00
#
_symmetry.space_group_name_H-M   'P 1'
#
loop_
_entity.id
_entity.type
_entity.pdbx_description
1 polymer ?
#
loop_
_entity_poly.entity_id
_entity_poly.type
_entity_poly.pdbx_seq_one_letter_code
_entity_poly.pdbx_strand_id
1 'polypeptide(L)'
;MRPVQRLPAPGMTRRRGWRWLALVVVLLGWWVGQPAESRAAGAAADCSLAQPDKLHVTSRLAFHRQRPDFIEVEQTTSIWGTEQQWGADIAEALTLSAESPKYREAMRCLLTPRGHPPEWQTTSPQATKHGDRVTLHYESWNLIDSAGRFTIGPWTVDVRPDHDWKAALQAPRTLTGASWERIEVDPGGLGISAARPAGEADIDRHGRAWKNHPPPVEARLVPPQDFAPQLSPHVAWIGSLGIVSWWISASGVIATSAWRFRRKAEGTPEKAATRALTNTVLQWAGLSAALGLTLLLLLRSSSGVHSWRALIVIASGLALVLLAKPWSSFMQGADDSRNGIKARHAIVASTTSAAALGLLVIAAPHLFGLEWNLTPTVPPTTSAIVGLVLLNLSALWLWLTAIAAWAWRFASEGKLGGAAWGSGVRHPLRRIAVIGSSLAVLAALLVACRLLAFEFMWERADWLGQARALFGSGYTGALGRQLADFASRGPQWVYAYTWMLTGIALVALLHSSSRTRPDTSLGPQGVDLLLVTGVFAIIVALRSALFAGSVAALYGLWLPLNMAALYAMVKVGRRWSVLGRVSHKAEKDCVVAELSTPAGTQRLMDDARKCRDLLHQLHLVDHGRKGDADRHGLEEQLRSLHDWRPGRCRHNCLPDSVSMVDVALGWGPHPRWWENALNAARWAALFGILPSMVTAWYAKAYGPHHWAHTLNSPVGIPDTAGTFLAQEMSFAGAGLVLGALWRVLPGERGPVRAFYLFVAWLVPIGVVAGLDLGIGHQQLGEQVLSIILMLMVLTLTSMWMDTDTFSRERPYWMRRLGLLASIYHVHGLSGQLAFLFAQLVAVVTIWSQIIAVTK
;
A
#
# COMPACT_ATOMS: atom_id res chain seq x y z
N MET A 1 32.94 48.03 42.65
CA MET A 1 31.99 47.09 42.00
C MET A 1 32.75 46.27 40.96
N ARG A 2 32.94 44.97 41.21
CA ARG A 2 33.68 44.04 40.33
C ARG A 2 32.73 43.36 39.33
N PRO A 3 33.14 43.04 38.10
CA PRO A 3 32.31 42.33 37.14
C PRO A 3 32.31 40.82 37.41
N VAL A 4 31.13 40.23 37.34
CA VAL A 4 30.87 38.80 37.53
C VAL A 4 31.32 38.02 36.29
N GLN A 5 32.22 37.05 36.50
CA GLN A 5 32.69 36.08 35.50
C GLN A 5 31.53 35.18 35.02
N ARG A 6 31.37 35.05 33.69
CA ARG A 6 30.54 34.01 33.07
C ARG A 6 31.35 32.71 32.95
N LEU A 7 30.84 31.64 33.56
CA LEU A 7 31.30 30.26 33.38
C LEU A 7 30.94 29.75 31.96
N PRO A 8 31.81 28.94 31.31
CA PRO A 8 31.48 28.29 30.04
C PRO A 8 30.63 27.04 30.25
N ALA A 9 29.58 26.88 29.42
CA ALA A 9 28.75 25.68 29.37
C ALA A 9 29.51 24.49 28.74
N PRO A 10 29.38 23.25 29.27
CA PRO A 10 30.10 22.09 28.75
C PRO A 10 29.49 21.60 27.44
N GLY A 11 30.28 21.68 26.36
CA GLY A 11 29.98 21.04 25.08
C GLY A 11 30.03 19.52 25.20
N MET A 12 28.88 18.90 25.46
CA MET A 12 28.75 17.44 25.53
C MET A 12 27.45 17.03 24.81
N THR A 13 27.55 16.41 23.63
CA THR A 13 26.47 15.56 23.03
C THR A 13 26.84 14.87 21.71
N ARG A 14 27.94 15.22 21.02
CA ARG A 14 28.26 14.59 19.71
C ARG A 14 28.98 13.23 19.79
N ARG A 15 29.80 13.00 20.82
CA ARG A 15 30.53 11.73 21.03
C ARG A 15 29.70 10.64 21.72
N ARG A 16 28.62 10.99 22.46
CA ARG A 16 27.74 10.02 23.13
C ARG A 16 26.88 9.25 22.14
N GLY A 17 26.31 9.90 21.12
CA GLY A 17 25.48 9.21 20.11
C GLY A 17 26.25 8.17 19.28
N TRP A 18 27.49 8.45 18.91
CA TRP A 18 28.38 7.48 18.24
C TRP A 18 28.80 6.33 19.15
N ARG A 19 28.99 6.59 20.44
CA ARG A 19 29.24 5.54 21.44
C ARG A 19 28.02 4.65 21.64
N TRP A 20 26.80 5.20 21.62
CA TRP A 20 25.56 4.41 21.70
C TRP A 20 25.32 3.59 20.43
N LEU A 21 25.59 4.14 19.24
CA LEU A 21 25.45 3.40 17.99
C LEU A 21 26.50 2.29 17.87
N ALA A 22 27.75 2.57 18.26
CA ALA A 22 28.79 1.56 18.38
C ALA A 22 28.47 0.53 19.47
N LEU A 23 27.88 0.94 20.61
CA LEU A 23 27.41 0.02 21.66
C LEU A 23 26.25 -0.85 21.16
N VAL A 24 25.32 -0.33 20.35
CA VAL A 24 24.24 -1.13 19.77
C VAL A 24 24.79 -2.11 18.74
N VAL A 25 25.75 -1.71 17.90
CA VAL A 25 26.42 -2.62 16.94
C VAL A 25 27.29 -3.66 17.66
N VAL A 26 27.98 -3.27 18.74
CA VAL A 26 28.79 -4.18 19.56
C VAL A 26 27.90 -5.08 20.42
N LEU A 27 26.77 -4.61 20.96
CA LEU A 27 25.80 -5.44 21.68
C LEU A 27 25.10 -6.40 20.74
N LEU A 28 24.75 -5.99 19.52
CA LEU A 28 24.25 -6.89 18.46
C LEU A 28 25.33 -7.91 18.05
N GLY A 29 26.60 -7.51 17.94
CA GLY A 29 27.71 -8.42 17.66
C GLY A 29 28.05 -9.36 18.82
N TRP A 30 27.88 -8.91 20.07
CA TRP A 30 28.15 -9.66 21.29
C TRP A 30 27.03 -10.65 21.61
N TRP A 31 25.77 -10.32 21.29
CA TRP A 31 24.66 -11.26 21.31
C TRP A 31 24.80 -12.37 20.24
N VAL A 32 25.53 -12.11 19.17
CA VAL A 32 25.83 -13.07 18.08
C VAL A 32 27.08 -13.93 18.36
N GLY A 33 27.87 -13.59 19.38
CA GLY A 33 29.22 -14.14 19.60
C GLY A 33 29.38 -15.10 20.79
N GLN A 34 28.31 -15.64 21.37
CA GLN A 34 28.43 -16.68 22.40
C GLN A 34 28.48 -18.06 21.74
N PRO A 35 29.61 -18.79 21.78
CA PRO A 35 29.65 -20.17 21.34
C PRO A 35 28.90 -21.02 22.38
N ALA A 36 27.64 -21.36 22.09
CA ALA A 36 27.02 -22.49 22.75
C ALA A 36 27.57 -23.76 22.08
N GLU A 37 28.35 -24.54 22.82
CA GLU A 37 28.69 -25.90 22.41
C GLU A 37 27.39 -26.69 22.24
N SER A 38 27.04 -26.97 20.99
CA SER A 38 25.94 -27.87 20.68
C SER A 38 26.46 -29.30 20.71
N ARG A 39 26.02 -30.07 21.73
CA ARG A 39 25.99 -31.52 21.59
C ARG A 39 24.96 -31.84 20.52
N ALA A 40 25.44 -32.23 19.35
CA ALA A 40 24.61 -32.88 18.36
C ALA A 40 24.01 -34.14 18.99
N ALA A 41 22.72 -34.10 19.36
CA ALA A 41 21.94 -35.29 19.60
C ALA A 41 21.65 -35.94 18.24
N GLY A 42 22.69 -36.51 17.65
CA GLY A 42 22.60 -37.45 16.55
C GLY A 42 22.23 -38.82 17.12
N ALA A 43 20.94 -39.12 17.13
CA ALA A 43 20.42 -40.48 17.01
C ALA A 43 18.91 -40.34 16.80
N ALA A 44 18.39 -40.91 15.71
CA ALA A 44 16.99 -41.28 15.70
C ALA A 44 16.84 -42.33 16.80
N ALA A 45 16.32 -41.94 17.97
CA ALA A 45 15.84 -42.91 18.94
C ALA A 45 14.80 -43.76 18.20
N ASP A 46 14.96 -45.08 18.25
CA ASP A 46 13.96 -46.02 17.74
C ASP A 46 12.65 -45.72 18.46
N CYS A 47 11.73 -45.07 17.74
CA CYS A 47 10.45 -44.73 18.31
C CYS A 47 9.46 -45.87 18.04
N SER A 48 9.28 -46.73 19.04
CA SER A 48 8.28 -47.79 19.05
C SER A 48 7.14 -47.42 20.00
N LEU A 49 5.91 -47.36 19.46
CA LEU A 49 4.70 -47.35 20.28
C LEU A 49 4.47 -48.77 20.85
N ALA A 50 3.91 -48.86 22.06
CA ALA A 50 3.74 -50.15 22.74
C ALA A 50 2.69 -51.05 22.07
N GLN A 51 1.53 -50.51 21.67
CA GLN A 51 0.46 -51.23 20.96
C GLN A 51 -0.20 -50.30 19.92
N PRO A 52 0.48 -50.00 18.79
CA PRO A 52 -0.03 -49.06 17.80
C PRO A 52 -1.33 -49.52 17.17
N ASP A 53 -1.60 -50.83 17.13
CA ASP A 53 -2.80 -51.49 16.61
C ASP A 53 -4.09 -51.19 17.40
N LYS A 54 -3.96 -50.77 18.66
CA LYS A 54 -5.10 -50.44 19.52
C LYS A 54 -5.34 -48.95 19.68
N LEU A 55 -4.53 -48.11 19.04
CA LEU A 55 -4.78 -46.67 18.99
C LEU A 55 -5.86 -46.38 17.97
N HIS A 56 -6.72 -45.43 18.30
CA HIS A 56 -7.82 -44.98 17.45
C HIS A 56 -7.48 -43.61 16.88
N VAL A 57 -7.71 -43.43 15.57
CA VAL A 57 -7.35 -42.22 14.84
C VAL A 57 -8.54 -41.69 14.05
N THR A 58 -8.80 -40.39 14.19
CA THR A 58 -9.65 -39.64 13.27
C THR A 58 -8.84 -38.56 12.59
N SER A 59 -9.09 -38.34 11.30
CA SER A 59 -8.44 -37.26 10.56
C SER A 59 -9.40 -36.61 9.58
N ARG A 60 -9.44 -35.27 9.61
CA ARG A 60 -10.26 -34.46 8.74
C ARG A 60 -9.38 -33.44 8.02
N LEU A 61 -9.62 -33.28 6.73
CA LEU A 61 -9.08 -32.22 5.90
C LEU A 61 -10.23 -31.35 5.40
N ALA A 62 -10.20 -30.06 5.70
CA ALA A 62 -11.22 -29.10 5.30
C ALA A 62 -10.59 -27.99 4.44
N PHE A 63 -11.27 -27.62 3.36
CA PHE A 63 -10.90 -26.49 2.52
C PHE A 63 -11.82 -25.32 2.85
N HIS A 64 -11.27 -24.12 2.96
CA HIS A 64 -12.02 -22.91 3.24
C HIS A 64 -11.70 -21.88 2.17
N ARG A 65 -12.72 -21.56 1.37
CA ARG A 65 -12.63 -20.49 0.39
C ARG A 65 -13.09 -19.17 1.01
N GLN A 66 -12.26 -18.63 1.90
CA GLN A 66 -12.53 -17.34 2.54
C GLN A 66 -11.99 -16.14 1.77
N ARG A 67 -11.18 -16.30 0.72
CA ARG A 67 -10.74 -15.20 -0.14
C ARG A 67 -10.40 -15.69 -1.56
N PRO A 68 -10.29 -14.81 -2.56
CA PRO A 68 -9.98 -15.19 -3.94
C PRO A 68 -8.48 -15.30 -4.27
N ASP A 69 -7.60 -14.86 -3.37
CA ASP A 69 -6.14 -14.87 -3.53
C ASP A 69 -5.46 -16.13 -2.96
N PHE A 70 -6.14 -16.87 -2.08
CA PHE A 70 -5.67 -18.17 -1.59
C PHE A 70 -6.84 -19.05 -1.16
N ILE A 71 -6.60 -20.35 -1.09
CA ILE A 71 -7.49 -21.32 -0.45
C ILE A 71 -6.85 -21.77 0.85
N GLU A 72 -7.56 -21.56 1.95
CA GLU A 72 -7.17 -22.06 3.25
C GLU A 72 -7.47 -23.55 3.34
N VAL A 73 -6.56 -24.32 3.91
CA VAL A 73 -6.71 -25.75 4.11
C VAL A 73 -6.36 -26.06 5.55
N GLU A 74 -7.34 -26.56 6.28
CA GLU A 74 -7.25 -26.93 7.68
C GLU A 74 -7.26 -28.44 7.81
N GLN A 75 -6.50 -28.94 8.76
CA GLN A 75 -6.42 -30.35 9.10
C GLN A 75 -6.62 -30.52 10.59
N THR A 76 -7.44 -31.49 10.97
CA THR A 76 -7.64 -31.88 12.35
C THR A 76 -7.42 -33.38 12.48
N THR A 77 -6.53 -33.81 13.36
CA THR A 77 -6.26 -35.22 13.64
C THR A 77 -6.36 -35.42 15.14
N SER A 78 -7.17 -36.38 15.55
CA SER A 78 -7.28 -36.79 16.96
C SER A 78 -6.88 -38.25 17.08
N ILE A 79 -6.00 -38.53 18.04
CA ILE A 79 -5.51 -39.87 18.33
C ILE A 79 -5.82 -40.17 19.78
N TRP A 80 -6.41 -41.31 20.09
CA TRP A 80 -6.66 -41.69 21.48
C TRP A 80 -6.42 -43.17 21.75
N GLY A 81 -6.10 -43.45 23.01
CA GLY A 81 -5.83 -44.79 23.53
C GLY A 81 -5.61 -44.74 25.04
N THR A 82 -5.42 -45.90 25.66
CA THR A 82 -5.05 -46.01 27.08
C THR A 82 -3.56 -45.79 27.31
N GLU A 83 -3.13 -45.51 28.53
CA GLU A 83 -1.70 -45.29 28.83
C GLU A 83 -0.83 -46.49 28.44
N GLN A 84 -1.36 -47.71 28.62
CA GLN A 84 -0.68 -48.93 28.20
C GLN A 84 -0.51 -49.04 26.67
N GLN A 85 -1.45 -48.50 25.89
CA GLN A 85 -1.42 -48.57 24.42
C GLN A 85 -0.40 -47.58 23.83
N TRP A 86 -0.35 -46.38 24.41
CA TRP A 86 0.67 -45.37 24.09
C TRP A 86 2.07 -45.81 24.54
N GLY A 87 2.15 -46.58 25.63
CA GLY A 87 3.37 -46.81 26.39
C GLY A 87 3.55 -45.70 27.43
N ALA A 88 3.86 -46.08 28.68
CA ALA A 88 3.85 -45.15 29.82
C ALA A 88 4.72 -43.90 29.58
N ASP A 89 5.91 -44.08 29.01
CA ASP A 89 6.87 -42.99 28.77
C ASP A 89 6.36 -41.98 27.73
N ILE A 90 5.70 -42.46 26.67
CA ILE A 90 5.14 -41.60 25.61
C ILE A 90 3.88 -40.90 26.11
N ALA A 91 3.00 -41.63 26.80
CA ALA A 91 1.79 -41.08 27.41
C ALA A 91 2.12 -39.93 28.37
N GLU A 92 3.06 -40.16 29.29
CA GLU A 92 3.54 -39.12 30.21
C GLU A 92 4.12 -37.94 29.43
N ALA A 93 5.02 -38.19 28.47
CA ALA A 93 5.67 -37.13 27.69
C ALA A 93 4.68 -36.26 26.90
N LEU A 94 3.62 -36.84 26.32
CA LEU A 94 2.59 -36.12 25.58
C LEU A 94 1.73 -35.23 26.48
N THR A 95 1.53 -35.60 27.75
CA THR A 95 0.76 -34.79 28.71
C THR A 95 1.56 -33.61 29.31
N LEU A 96 2.86 -33.53 29.03
CA LEU A 96 3.69 -32.39 29.44
C LEU A 96 3.38 -31.16 28.58
N SER A 97 3.80 -29.98 29.06
CA SER A 97 3.69 -28.74 28.29
C SER A 97 4.38 -28.84 26.92
N ALA A 98 3.84 -28.16 25.92
CA ALA A 98 4.40 -28.09 24.56
C ALA A 98 5.86 -27.58 24.50
N GLU A 99 6.30 -26.84 25.52
CA GLU A 99 7.68 -26.37 25.63
C GLU A 99 8.67 -27.44 26.09
N SER A 100 8.20 -28.56 26.65
CA SER A 100 9.09 -29.57 27.24
C SER A 100 9.85 -30.36 26.16
N PRO A 101 11.15 -30.66 26.35
CA PRO A 101 11.92 -31.47 25.41
C PRO A 101 11.31 -32.85 25.17
N LYS A 102 10.81 -33.49 26.24
CA LYS A 102 10.15 -34.81 26.18
C LYS A 102 8.89 -34.80 25.33
N TYR A 103 8.04 -33.78 25.49
CA TYR A 103 6.86 -33.60 24.65
C TYR A 103 7.22 -33.48 23.16
N ARG A 104 8.21 -32.62 22.83
CA ARG A 104 8.62 -32.41 21.43
C ARG A 104 9.23 -33.66 20.82
N GLU A 105 9.97 -34.44 21.60
CA GLU A 105 10.52 -35.72 21.17
C GLU A 105 9.40 -36.74 20.88
N ALA A 106 8.42 -36.87 21.77
CA ALA A 106 7.24 -37.71 21.57
C ALA A 106 6.43 -37.27 20.34
N MET A 107 6.20 -35.97 20.16
CA MET A 107 5.50 -35.45 18.98
C MET A 107 6.30 -35.64 17.68
N ARG A 108 7.62 -35.48 17.72
CA ARG A 108 8.49 -35.70 16.55
C ARG A 108 8.41 -37.15 16.10
N CYS A 109 8.34 -38.08 17.04
CA CYS A 109 8.11 -39.48 16.77
C CYS A 109 6.74 -39.75 16.12
N LEU A 110 5.67 -39.12 16.59
CA LEU A 110 4.33 -39.34 16.04
C LEU A 110 4.13 -38.75 14.63
N LEU A 111 4.77 -37.63 14.32
CA LEU A 111 4.48 -36.85 13.12
C LEU A 111 5.49 -37.03 11.96
N THR A 112 6.52 -37.88 12.04
CA THR A 112 7.59 -37.87 11.02
C THR A 112 7.15 -38.44 9.65
N PRO A 113 7.32 -37.66 8.57
CA PRO A 113 8.41 -37.93 7.63
C PRO A 113 9.44 -36.79 7.53
N ARG A 114 10.65 -37.09 7.06
CA ARG A 114 11.74 -36.10 6.94
C ARG A 114 11.38 -34.95 5.99
N GLY A 115 11.68 -33.71 6.40
CA GLY A 115 11.68 -32.54 5.51
C GLY A 115 10.34 -31.85 5.31
N HIS A 116 9.53 -31.71 6.37
CA HIS A 116 8.24 -31.01 6.31
C HIS A 116 8.42 -29.57 5.80
N PRO A 117 7.65 -29.13 4.79
CA PRO A 117 7.44 -27.71 4.56
C PRO A 117 6.71 -27.10 5.77
N PRO A 118 6.88 -25.80 6.04
CA PRO A 118 6.37 -25.17 7.25
C PRO A 118 4.84 -25.08 7.22
N GLU A 119 4.18 -25.89 8.04
CA GLU A 119 2.74 -25.83 8.32
C GLU A 119 2.43 -24.76 9.38
N TRP A 120 1.22 -24.20 9.36
CA TRP A 120 0.77 -23.32 10.43
C TRP A 120 0.00 -24.07 11.49
N GLN A 121 0.01 -23.55 12.72
CA GLN A 121 -0.74 -24.12 13.84
C GLN A 121 -1.47 -23.02 14.58
N THR A 122 -2.76 -23.25 14.84
CA THR A 122 -3.60 -22.35 15.64
C THR A 122 -3.22 -22.44 17.12
N THR A 123 -2.95 -23.67 17.58
CA THR A 123 -2.46 -23.99 18.92
C THR A 123 -1.44 -25.11 18.83
N SER A 124 -0.45 -25.13 19.72
CA SER A 124 0.41 -26.31 19.85
C SER A 124 -0.47 -27.54 20.12
N PRO A 125 -0.17 -28.70 19.52
CA PRO A 125 -0.94 -29.91 19.80
C PRO A 125 -1.04 -30.14 21.32
N GLN A 126 -2.17 -30.65 21.78
CA GLN A 126 -2.42 -30.87 23.20
C GLN A 126 -2.83 -32.31 23.42
N ALA A 127 -2.16 -33.00 24.35
CA ALA A 127 -2.67 -34.25 24.87
C ALA A 127 -3.41 -34.01 26.17
N THR A 128 -4.63 -34.51 26.26
CA THR A 128 -5.43 -34.48 27.48
C THR A 128 -5.54 -35.89 28.03
N LYS A 129 -5.30 -36.03 29.34
CA LYS A 129 -5.50 -37.29 30.06
C LYS A 129 -6.82 -37.20 30.83
N HIS A 130 -7.75 -38.10 30.53
CA HIS A 130 -9.01 -38.23 31.27
C HIS A 130 -9.17 -39.67 31.76
N GLY A 131 -8.84 -39.91 33.03
CA GLY A 131 -8.69 -41.26 33.58
C GLY A 131 -7.49 -41.97 32.95
N ASP A 132 -7.69 -43.17 32.42
CA ASP A 132 -6.66 -43.95 31.70
C ASP A 132 -6.57 -43.59 30.21
N ARG A 133 -7.48 -42.75 29.69
CA ARG A 133 -7.50 -42.37 28.27
C ARG A 133 -6.64 -41.12 28.04
N VAL A 134 -5.68 -41.24 27.13
CA VAL A 134 -4.89 -40.13 26.62
C VAL A 134 -5.33 -39.82 25.19
N THR A 135 -5.77 -38.58 24.97
CA THR A 135 -6.24 -38.08 23.68
C THR A 135 -5.33 -36.96 23.22
N LEU A 136 -4.62 -37.17 22.11
CA LEU A 136 -3.84 -36.15 21.41
C LEU A 136 -4.72 -35.48 20.36
N HIS A 137 -4.86 -34.16 20.45
CA HIS A 137 -5.51 -33.34 19.45
C HIS A 137 -4.49 -32.48 18.72
N TYR A 138 -4.51 -32.54 17.39
CA TYR A 138 -3.56 -31.85 16.53
C TYR A 138 -4.28 -31.17 15.36
N GLU A 139 -4.15 -29.85 15.35
CA GLU A 139 -4.72 -28.97 14.34
C GLU A 139 -3.59 -28.23 13.62
N SER A 140 -3.64 -28.23 12.29
CA SER A 140 -2.72 -27.45 11.46
C SER A 140 -3.43 -26.89 10.23
N TRP A 141 -2.87 -25.85 9.65
CA TRP A 141 -3.43 -25.23 8.45
C TRP A 141 -2.35 -24.75 7.49
N ASN A 142 -2.75 -24.49 6.25
CA ASN A 142 -1.90 -23.89 5.24
C ASN A 142 -2.71 -23.06 4.24
N LEU A 143 -2.02 -22.16 3.53
CA LEU A 143 -2.63 -21.33 2.50
C LEU A 143 -2.08 -21.75 1.13
N ILE A 144 -2.98 -22.14 0.24
CA ILE A 144 -2.66 -22.45 -1.15
C ILE A 144 -2.79 -21.16 -1.96
N ASP A 145 -1.64 -20.56 -2.28
CA ASP A 145 -1.53 -19.33 -3.09
C ASP A 145 -0.73 -19.56 -4.40
N SER A 146 -0.18 -20.76 -4.59
CA SER A 146 0.73 -21.09 -5.67
C SER A 146 0.69 -22.58 -6.00
N ALA A 147 1.11 -22.95 -7.21
CA ALA A 147 1.25 -24.35 -7.59
C ALA A 147 2.42 -24.99 -6.83
N GLY A 148 2.21 -26.19 -6.30
CA GLY A 148 3.20 -26.87 -5.49
C GLY A 148 2.63 -27.99 -4.64
N ARG A 149 3.50 -28.61 -3.85
CA ARG A 149 3.11 -29.61 -2.87
C ARG A 149 3.09 -29.00 -1.48
N PHE A 150 1.92 -28.98 -0.87
CA PHE A 150 1.69 -28.51 0.49
C PHE A 150 1.56 -29.72 1.41
N THR A 151 2.19 -29.67 2.57
CA THR A 151 2.03 -30.69 3.63
C THR A 151 1.33 -30.02 4.81
N ILE A 152 0.32 -30.68 5.35
CA ILE A 152 -0.58 -30.14 6.38
C ILE A 152 -0.90 -31.31 7.31
N GLY A 153 -0.15 -31.43 8.40
CA GLY A 153 -0.12 -32.64 9.22
C GLY A 153 0.16 -33.90 8.38
N PRO A 154 -0.62 -34.99 8.54
CA PRO A 154 -0.41 -36.23 7.78
C PRO A 154 -0.90 -36.15 6.32
N TRP A 155 -1.46 -35.01 5.89
CA TRP A 155 -1.98 -34.82 4.54
C TRP A 155 -0.97 -34.13 3.63
N THR A 156 -1.02 -34.52 2.36
CA THR A 156 -0.29 -33.86 1.27
C THR A 156 -1.28 -33.38 0.23
N VAL A 157 -1.22 -32.10 -0.12
CA VAL A 157 -2.03 -31.49 -1.18
C VAL A 157 -1.10 -31.10 -2.31
N ASP A 158 -1.21 -31.80 -3.45
CA ASP A 158 -0.47 -31.53 -4.67
C ASP A 158 -1.34 -30.67 -5.60
N VAL A 159 -0.97 -29.40 -5.69
CA VAL A 159 -1.66 -28.35 -6.42
C VAL A 159 -0.95 -28.15 -7.75
N ARG A 160 -1.64 -28.48 -8.84
CA ARG A 160 -1.12 -28.31 -10.20
C ARG A 160 -2.05 -27.42 -11.02
N PRO A 161 -1.49 -26.55 -11.88
CA PRO A 161 -2.31 -25.76 -12.79
C PRO A 161 -3.03 -26.70 -13.78
N ASP A 162 -4.26 -26.36 -14.13
CA ASP A 162 -5.08 -27.03 -15.15
C ASP A 162 -5.38 -28.53 -14.89
N HIS A 163 -5.16 -29.01 -13.66
CA HIS A 163 -5.43 -30.39 -13.25
C HIS A 163 -6.15 -30.41 -11.90
N ASP A 164 -6.91 -31.47 -11.64
CA ASP A 164 -7.48 -31.70 -10.31
C ASP A 164 -6.37 -31.79 -9.27
N TRP A 165 -6.56 -31.11 -8.14
CA TRP A 165 -5.64 -31.14 -7.02
C TRP A 165 -5.75 -32.48 -6.32
N LYS A 166 -4.61 -33.03 -5.91
CA LYS A 166 -4.57 -34.31 -5.23
C LYS A 166 -4.33 -34.09 -3.74
N ALA A 167 -5.35 -34.33 -2.92
CA ALA A 167 -5.23 -34.44 -1.47
C ALA A 167 -5.03 -35.91 -1.09
N ALA A 168 -3.93 -36.24 -0.43
CA ALA A 168 -3.61 -37.61 -0.04
C ALA A 168 -3.16 -37.69 1.41
N LEU A 169 -3.81 -38.57 2.17
CA LEU A 169 -3.44 -38.92 3.53
C LEU A 169 -2.38 -40.02 3.51
N GLN A 170 -1.25 -39.77 4.19
CA GLN A 170 -0.20 -40.75 4.40
C GLN A 170 -0.08 -41.04 5.89
N ALA A 171 -0.25 -42.30 6.29
CA ALA A 171 -0.06 -42.68 7.69
C ALA A 171 1.41 -42.46 8.09
N PRO A 172 1.70 -41.74 9.19
CA PRO A 172 3.03 -41.75 9.80
C PRO A 172 3.45 -43.18 10.13
N ARG A 173 4.74 -43.50 9.98
CA ARG A 173 5.24 -44.87 10.19
C ARG A 173 4.89 -45.43 11.57
N THR A 174 4.87 -44.56 12.58
CA THR A 174 4.52 -44.92 13.96
C THR A 174 3.06 -45.32 14.12
N LEU A 175 2.16 -44.80 13.28
CA LEU A 175 0.73 -45.15 13.29
C LEU A 175 0.38 -46.29 12.30
N THR A 176 1.39 -47.01 11.81
CA THR A 176 1.18 -48.19 10.95
C THR A 176 0.55 -49.30 11.80
N GLY A 177 -0.73 -49.57 11.59
CA GLY A 177 -1.51 -50.56 12.34
C GLY A 177 -2.66 -49.98 13.15
N ALA A 178 -2.67 -48.67 13.42
CA ALA A 178 -3.73 -48.02 14.18
C ALA A 178 -5.12 -48.16 13.54
N SER A 179 -6.15 -48.14 14.37
CA SER A 179 -7.55 -48.21 13.95
C SER A 179 -8.04 -46.83 13.51
N TRP A 180 -8.11 -46.61 12.18
CA TRP A 180 -8.61 -45.37 11.59
C TRP A 180 -10.13 -45.38 11.55
N GLU A 181 -10.77 -44.85 12.58
CA GLU A 181 -12.22 -44.88 12.72
C GLU A 181 -12.93 -44.03 11.68
N ARG A 182 -12.40 -42.83 11.40
CA ARG A 182 -13.02 -41.88 10.49
C ARG A 182 -11.98 -40.99 9.81
N ILE A 183 -11.97 -41.01 8.49
CA ILE A 183 -11.19 -40.11 7.64
C ILE A 183 -12.19 -39.28 6.84
N GLU A 184 -12.01 -37.96 6.80
CA GLU A 184 -12.91 -37.04 6.10
C GLU A 184 -12.17 -36.03 5.23
N VAL A 185 -12.72 -35.79 4.04
CA VAL A 185 -12.33 -34.67 3.18
C VAL A 185 -13.56 -33.82 2.93
N ASP A 186 -13.54 -32.62 3.49
CA ASP A 186 -14.54 -31.57 3.31
C ASP A 186 -14.00 -30.56 2.29
N PRO A 187 -14.52 -30.55 1.05
CA PRO A 187 -13.98 -29.72 -0.01
C PRO A 187 -14.40 -28.25 0.11
N GLY A 188 -15.27 -27.87 1.06
CA GLY A 188 -15.64 -26.48 1.34
C GLY A 188 -16.09 -25.66 0.13
N GLY A 189 -16.88 -26.27 -0.75
CA GLY A 189 -17.34 -25.67 -2.00
C GLY A 189 -16.50 -26.01 -3.24
N LEU A 190 -15.36 -26.68 -3.08
CA LEU A 190 -14.66 -27.35 -4.19
C LEU A 190 -15.43 -28.61 -4.60
N GLY A 191 -15.31 -29.01 -5.87
CA GLY A 191 -15.85 -30.30 -6.34
C GLY A 191 -14.89 -31.44 -6.03
N ILE A 192 -15.37 -32.63 -5.67
CA ILE A 192 -14.56 -33.85 -5.63
C ILE A 192 -14.81 -34.64 -6.91
N SER A 193 -13.83 -34.71 -7.80
CA SER A 193 -13.95 -35.43 -9.08
C SER A 193 -13.78 -36.95 -8.91
N ALA A 194 -12.89 -37.36 -8.01
CA ALA A 194 -12.62 -38.76 -7.72
C ALA A 194 -12.11 -38.92 -6.29
N ALA A 195 -12.36 -40.09 -5.70
CA ALA A 195 -11.80 -40.47 -4.42
C ALA A 195 -11.39 -41.95 -4.44
N ARG A 196 -10.23 -42.28 -3.87
CA ARG A 196 -9.67 -43.63 -3.84
C ARG A 196 -9.22 -43.95 -2.41
N PRO A 197 -9.77 -45.00 -1.77
CA PRO A 197 -10.90 -45.82 -2.22
C PRO A 197 -12.20 -44.99 -2.33
N ALA A 198 -13.25 -45.54 -2.95
CA ALA A 198 -14.53 -44.84 -3.02
C ALA A 198 -15.07 -44.62 -1.60
N GLY A 199 -15.09 -43.36 -1.13
CA GLY A 199 -15.63 -42.99 0.17
C GLY A 199 -17.14 -42.82 0.14
N GLU A 200 -17.79 -42.93 1.30
CA GLU A 200 -19.20 -42.58 1.47
C GLU A 200 -19.36 -41.08 1.19
N ALA A 201 -20.40 -40.71 0.43
CA ALA A 201 -20.77 -39.31 0.27
C ALA A 201 -21.32 -38.80 1.61
N ASP A 202 -20.72 -37.73 2.14
CA ASP A 202 -21.24 -37.10 3.34
C ASP A 202 -22.47 -36.25 2.98
N ILE A 203 -23.65 -36.66 3.49
CA ILE A 203 -24.97 -36.17 3.08
C ILE A 203 -25.13 -34.67 3.39
N ASP A 204 -24.46 -34.18 4.44
CA ASP A 204 -24.63 -32.80 4.93
C ASP A 204 -23.64 -31.80 4.30
N ARG A 205 -22.54 -32.24 3.66
CA ARG A 205 -21.41 -31.35 3.30
C ARG A 205 -20.80 -31.54 1.91
N HIS A 206 -21.37 -32.38 1.05
CA HIS A 206 -20.79 -32.74 -0.26
C HIS A 206 -19.37 -33.34 -0.18
N GLY A 207 -18.92 -33.75 1.01
CA GLY A 207 -17.61 -34.33 1.26
C GLY A 207 -17.51 -35.82 0.97
N ARG A 208 -16.35 -36.39 1.31
CA ARG A 208 -16.10 -37.84 1.31
C ARG A 208 -15.63 -38.28 2.68
N ALA A 209 -16.23 -39.34 3.19
CA ALA A 209 -15.87 -39.95 4.47
C ALA A 209 -15.55 -41.44 4.29
N TRP A 210 -14.57 -41.93 5.04
CA TRP A 210 -14.22 -43.33 5.13
C TRP A 210 -14.28 -43.76 6.58
N LYS A 211 -15.07 -44.78 6.88
CA LYS A 211 -15.20 -45.35 8.22
C LYS A 211 -14.40 -46.64 8.31
N ASN A 212 -13.65 -46.81 9.39
CA ASN A 212 -12.85 -48.01 9.67
C ASN A 212 -11.91 -48.40 8.50
N HIS A 213 -11.30 -47.41 7.84
CA HIS A 213 -10.44 -47.63 6.68
C HIS A 213 -9.02 -47.08 6.94
N PRO A 214 -7.96 -47.90 6.85
CA PRO A 214 -6.59 -47.41 6.97
C PRO A 214 -6.15 -46.59 5.74
N PRO A 215 -5.21 -45.64 5.86
CA PRO A 215 -4.54 -44.99 4.74
C PRO A 215 -3.78 -46.01 3.85
N PRO A 216 -3.49 -45.69 2.57
CA PRO A 216 -3.61 -44.38 1.94
C PRO A 216 -5.05 -44.07 1.46
N VAL A 217 -5.46 -42.82 1.67
CA VAL A 217 -6.70 -42.25 1.13
C VAL A 217 -6.34 -41.07 0.23
N GLU A 218 -6.95 -41.00 -0.96
CA GLU A 218 -6.75 -39.92 -1.94
C GLU A 218 -8.09 -39.32 -2.36
N ALA A 219 -8.18 -38.00 -2.37
CA ALA A 219 -9.28 -37.24 -2.97
C ALA A 219 -8.73 -36.30 -4.05
N ARG A 220 -9.42 -36.25 -5.19
CA ARG A 220 -9.15 -35.31 -6.27
C ARG A 220 -10.15 -34.19 -6.25
N LEU A 221 -9.65 -32.98 -6.12
CA LEU A 221 -10.43 -31.76 -5.96
C LEU A 221 -10.37 -30.95 -7.25
N VAL A 222 -11.52 -30.55 -7.76
CA VAL A 222 -11.61 -29.68 -8.92
C VAL A 222 -11.28 -28.26 -8.48
N PRO A 223 -10.23 -27.62 -9.01
CA PRO A 223 -9.91 -26.24 -8.66
C PRO A 223 -11.05 -25.30 -9.08
N PRO A 224 -11.26 -24.19 -8.35
CA PRO A 224 -12.20 -23.17 -8.79
C PRO A 224 -11.80 -22.62 -10.16
N GLN A 225 -12.76 -22.46 -11.07
CA GLN A 225 -12.50 -21.96 -12.43
C GLN A 225 -11.88 -20.56 -12.44
N ASP A 226 -12.16 -19.75 -11.43
CA ASP A 226 -11.65 -18.38 -11.24
C ASP A 226 -10.30 -18.32 -10.50
N PHE A 227 -9.88 -19.42 -9.85
CA PHE A 227 -8.59 -19.53 -9.16
C PHE A 227 -7.54 -20.30 -9.97
N ALA A 228 -7.95 -21.32 -10.75
CA ALA A 228 -7.05 -22.14 -11.56
C ALA A 228 -6.11 -21.34 -12.47
N PRO A 229 -6.54 -20.24 -13.15
CA PRO A 229 -5.65 -19.43 -13.97
C PRO A 229 -4.52 -18.78 -13.17
N GLN A 230 -4.74 -18.40 -11.90
CA GLN A 230 -3.72 -17.74 -11.08
C GLN A 230 -2.53 -18.66 -10.77
N LEU A 231 -2.78 -19.98 -10.75
CA LEU A 231 -1.75 -21.00 -10.53
C LEU A 231 -0.92 -21.31 -11.78
N SER A 232 -1.36 -20.85 -12.96
CA SER A 232 -0.67 -21.10 -14.22
C SER A 232 0.57 -20.21 -14.36
N PRO A 233 1.78 -20.79 -14.59
CA PRO A 233 3.00 -20.01 -14.81
C PRO A 233 2.88 -19.04 -15.99
N HIS A 234 2.08 -19.40 -16.99
CA HIS A 234 1.82 -18.57 -18.17
C HIS A 234 1.02 -17.32 -17.81
N VAL A 235 -0.01 -17.46 -16.96
CA VAL A 235 -0.83 -16.32 -16.50
C VAL A 235 -0.03 -15.43 -15.55
N ALA A 236 0.79 -16.00 -14.66
CA ALA A 236 1.71 -15.23 -13.83
C ALA A 236 2.72 -14.42 -14.68
N TRP A 237 3.17 -14.98 -15.81
CA TRP A 237 4.01 -14.27 -16.78
C TRP A 237 3.26 -13.15 -17.52
N ILE A 238 2.01 -13.39 -17.94
CA ILE A 238 1.13 -12.34 -18.48
C ILE A 238 0.93 -11.22 -17.44
N GLY A 239 0.79 -11.55 -16.17
CA GLY A 239 0.69 -10.57 -15.09
C GLY A 239 1.93 -9.69 -14.98
N SER A 240 3.11 -10.31 -15.10
CA SER A 240 4.38 -9.57 -15.14
C SER A 240 4.45 -8.64 -16.35
N LEU A 241 4.01 -9.07 -17.53
CA LEU A 241 3.90 -8.23 -18.73
C LEU A 241 2.92 -7.07 -18.52
N GLY A 242 1.80 -7.32 -17.83
CA GLY A 242 0.84 -6.31 -17.39
C GLY A 242 1.49 -5.18 -16.61
N ILE A 243 2.23 -5.54 -15.55
CA ILE A 243 2.97 -4.60 -14.71
C ILE A 243 3.97 -3.79 -15.55
N VAL A 244 4.75 -4.45 -16.43
CA VAL A 244 5.71 -3.76 -17.29
C VAL A 244 5.02 -2.82 -18.29
N SER A 245 3.90 -3.25 -18.88
CA SER A 245 3.10 -2.42 -19.78
C SER A 245 2.60 -1.16 -19.07
N TRP A 246 2.22 -1.27 -17.80
CA TRP A 246 1.83 -0.12 -16.98
C TRP A 246 2.99 0.87 -16.79
N TRP A 247 4.20 0.38 -16.46
CA TRP A 247 5.38 1.24 -16.31
C TRP A 247 5.76 1.95 -17.61
N ILE A 248 5.66 1.25 -18.75
CA ILE A 248 5.92 1.81 -20.08
C ILE A 248 4.87 2.88 -20.40
N SER A 249 3.58 2.58 -20.20
CA SER A 249 2.48 3.54 -20.42
C SER A 249 2.60 4.77 -19.52
N ALA A 250 2.89 4.59 -18.22
CA ALA A 250 3.12 5.68 -17.28
C ALA A 250 4.29 6.56 -17.74
N SER A 251 5.39 5.94 -18.14
CA SER A 251 6.55 6.65 -18.70
C SER A 251 6.20 7.43 -19.96
N GLY A 252 5.38 6.87 -20.85
CA GLY A 252 4.85 7.55 -22.03
C GLY A 252 3.99 8.77 -21.69
N VAL A 253 3.09 8.66 -20.71
CA VAL A 253 2.27 9.79 -20.22
C VAL A 253 3.15 10.90 -19.64
N ILE A 254 4.15 10.56 -18.84
CA ILE A 254 5.10 11.53 -18.29
C ILE A 254 5.89 12.21 -19.39
N ALA A 255 6.45 11.43 -20.32
CA ALA A 255 7.30 11.94 -21.38
C ALA A 255 6.53 12.87 -22.32
N THR A 256 5.31 12.49 -22.71
CA THR A 256 4.44 13.33 -23.55
C THR A 256 4.04 14.62 -22.84
N SER A 257 3.72 14.55 -21.54
CA SER A 257 3.40 15.72 -20.72
C SER A 257 4.58 16.69 -20.61
N ALA A 258 5.76 16.17 -20.27
CA ALA A 258 6.99 16.94 -20.17
C ALA A 258 7.38 17.55 -21.52
N TRP A 259 7.35 16.78 -22.61
CA TRP A 259 7.72 17.28 -23.93
C TRP A 259 6.80 18.40 -24.44
N ARG A 260 5.48 18.27 -24.24
CA ARG A 260 4.52 19.34 -24.57
C ARG A 260 4.73 20.59 -23.73
N PHE A 261 5.10 20.41 -22.46
CA PHE A 261 5.45 21.52 -21.58
C PHE A 261 6.75 22.23 -22.03
N ARG A 262 7.77 21.47 -22.46
CA ARG A 262 9.04 22.00 -22.99
C ARG A 262 8.83 22.93 -24.17
N ARG A 263 8.01 22.53 -25.15
CA ARG A 263 7.76 23.29 -26.38
C ARG A 263 7.16 24.67 -26.13
N LYS A 264 6.54 24.89 -24.96
CA LYS A 264 5.94 26.19 -24.59
C LYS A 264 6.88 27.09 -23.79
N ALA A 265 8.06 26.61 -23.39
CA ALA A 265 8.97 27.29 -22.45
C ALA A 265 10.17 27.98 -23.15
N GLU A 266 9.94 28.82 -24.16
CA GLU A 266 11.00 29.59 -24.84
C GLU A 266 11.00 31.08 -24.45
N GLY A 267 12.18 31.66 -24.13
CA GLY A 267 12.40 33.12 -24.13
C GLY A 267 12.72 33.86 -22.81
N THR A 268 12.71 33.24 -21.61
CA THR A 268 12.99 33.95 -20.32
C THR A 268 13.78 33.09 -19.32
N PRO A 269 14.49 33.68 -18.31
CA PRO A 269 15.25 32.92 -17.31
C PRO A 269 14.38 32.01 -16.41
N GLU A 270 13.15 32.40 -16.12
CA GLU A 270 12.19 31.54 -15.42
C GLU A 270 11.86 30.28 -16.24
N LYS A 271 11.82 30.41 -17.58
CA LYS A 271 11.66 29.29 -18.52
C LYS A 271 12.90 28.40 -18.61
N ALA A 272 14.10 28.88 -18.22
CA ALA A 272 15.30 28.03 -18.13
C ALA A 272 15.21 27.02 -16.97
N ALA A 273 14.70 27.44 -15.80
CA ALA A 273 14.41 26.54 -14.68
C ALA A 273 13.32 25.51 -15.04
N THR A 274 12.27 25.96 -15.74
CA THR A 274 11.23 25.09 -16.28
C THR A 274 11.80 24.05 -17.25
N ARG A 275 12.74 24.43 -18.11
CA ARG A 275 13.42 23.53 -19.06
C ARG A 275 14.29 22.50 -18.34
N ALA A 276 14.99 22.89 -17.28
CA ALA A 276 15.75 21.96 -16.44
C ALA A 276 14.86 20.88 -15.82
N LEU A 277 13.76 21.30 -15.15
CA LEU A 277 12.76 20.40 -14.60
C LEU A 277 12.21 19.44 -15.66
N THR A 278 11.87 19.97 -16.84
CA THR A 278 11.31 19.16 -17.92
C THR A 278 12.30 18.11 -18.44
N ASN A 279 13.57 18.45 -18.56
CA ASN A 279 14.61 17.50 -18.95
C ASN A 279 14.82 16.42 -17.86
N THR A 280 14.76 16.80 -16.58
CA THR A 280 14.81 15.86 -15.46
C THR A 280 13.63 14.88 -15.50
N VAL A 281 12.42 15.37 -15.77
CA VAL A 281 11.23 14.54 -15.88
C VAL A 281 11.32 13.58 -17.08
N LEU A 282 11.86 14.03 -18.22
CA LEU A 282 12.11 13.16 -19.38
C LEU A 282 13.17 12.09 -19.07
N GLN A 283 14.24 12.44 -18.34
CA GLN A 283 15.24 11.48 -17.87
C GLN A 283 14.60 10.42 -16.97
N TRP A 284 13.75 10.83 -16.03
CA TRP A 284 13.01 9.90 -15.17
C TRP A 284 12.08 8.99 -15.97
N ALA A 285 11.34 9.52 -16.95
CA ALA A 285 10.49 8.70 -17.80
C ALA A 285 11.28 7.61 -18.54
N GLY A 286 12.43 7.96 -19.12
CA GLY A 286 13.31 7.00 -19.77
C GLY A 286 13.86 5.94 -18.80
N LEU A 287 14.31 6.37 -17.62
CA LEU A 287 14.82 5.47 -16.58
C LEU A 287 13.73 4.55 -16.02
N SER A 288 12.53 5.07 -15.78
CA SER A 288 11.38 4.31 -15.29
C SER A 288 10.98 3.21 -16.28
N ALA A 289 10.94 3.52 -17.58
CA ALA A 289 10.69 2.53 -18.63
C ALA A 289 11.81 1.48 -18.71
N ALA A 290 13.07 1.90 -18.65
CA ALA A 290 14.22 0.99 -18.65
C ALA A 290 14.19 0.07 -17.43
N LEU A 291 13.90 0.61 -16.24
CA LEU A 291 13.76 -0.17 -15.01
C LEU A 291 12.60 -1.18 -15.12
N GLY A 292 11.46 -0.77 -15.68
CA GLY A 292 10.33 -1.68 -15.92
C GLY A 292 10.71 -2.85 -16.83
N LEU A 293 11.48 -2.60 -17.89
CA LEU A 293 12.02 -3.65 -18.76
C LEU A 293 13.05 -4.53 -18.04
N THR A 294 13.93 -3.96 -17.22
CA THR A 294 14.87 -4.77 -16.40
C THR A 294 14.14 -5.61 -15.36
N LEU A 295 13.00 -5.14 -14.85
CA LEU A 295 12.16 -5.91 -13.94
C LEU A 295 11.67 -7.20 -14.60
N LEU A 296 11.31 -7.16 -15.88
CA LEU A 296 10.92 -8.36 -16.63
C LEU A 296 12.05 -9.41 -16.69
N LEU A 297 13.31 -8.94 -16.80
CA LEU A 297 14.49 -9.80 -16.77
C LEU A 297 14.75 -10.36 -15.35
N LEU A 298 14.49 -9.56 -14.31
CA LEU A 298 14.69 -9.95 -12.91
C LEU A 298 13.57 -10.86 -12.36
N LEU A 299 12.33 -10.68 -12.83
CA LEU A 299 11.14 -11.46 -12.45
C LEU A 299 11.11 -12.85 -13.10
N ARG A 300 11.93 -13.10 -14.14
CA ARG A 300 12.09 -14.44 -14.69
C ARG A 300 12.80 -15.32 -13.65
N SER A 301 11.99 -16.07 -12.89
CA SER A 301 12.44 -16.99 -11.84
C SER A 301 13.26 -18.13 -12.43
N SER A 302 14.55 -17.88 -12.69
CA SER A 302 15.55 -18.93 -12.79
C SER A 302 16.15 -19.15 -11.40
N SER A 303 16.08 -20.39 -10.93
CA SER A 303 16.78 -20.88 -9.75
C SER A 303 18.26 -21.00 -10.08
N GLY A 304 19.09 -20.03 -9.67
CA GLY A 304 20.55 -20.21 -9.75
C GLY A 304 21.41 -18.97 -10.04
N VAL A 305 20.86 -17.78 -10.30
CA VAL A 305 21.67 -16.60 -10.68
C VAL A 305 21.47 -15.40 -9.74
N HIS A 306 21.64 -15.60 -8.43
CA HIS A 306 21.42 -14.53 -7.44
C HIS A 306 22.49 -13.43 -7.50
N SER A 307 23.75 -13.75 -7.84
CA SER A 307 24.86 -12.79 -7.92
C SER A 307 24.70 -11.75 -9.02
N TRP A 308 24.23 -12.16 -10.20
CA TRP A 308 23.93 -11.23 -11.30
C TRP A 308 22.77 -10.30 -10.97
N ARG A 309 21.70 -10.83 -10.35
CA ARG A 309 20.57 -10.01 -9.89
C ARG A 309 21.00 -8.97 -8.85
N ALA A 310 21.80 -9.38 -7.87
CA ALA A 310 22.36 -8.48 -6.88
C ALA A 310 23.26 -7.40 -7.53
N LEU A 311 24.06 -7.76 -8.54
CA LEU A 311 24.89 -6.82 -9.30
C LEU A 311 24.05 -5.78 -10.05
N ILE A 312 23.00 -6.21 -10.77
CA ILE A 312 22.06 -5.30 -11.44
C ILE A 312 21.44 -4.35 -10.42
N VAL A 313 20.97 -4.87 -9.28
CA VAL A 313 20.33 -4.09 -8.23
C VAL A 313 21.27 -3.01 -7.65
N ILE A 314 22.51 -3.36 -7.33
CA ILE A 314 23.50 -2.41 -6.80
C ILE A 314 23.88 -1.38 -7.87
N ALA A 315 24.13 -1.82 -9.11
CA ALA A 315 24.50 -0.96 -10.21
C ALA A 315 23.37 0.04 -10.56
N SER A 316 22.12 -0.43 -10.65
CA SER A 316 20.94 0.40 -10.86
C SER A 316 20.73 1.39 -9.72
N GLY A 317 20.85 0.96 -8.47
CA GLY A 317 20.73 1.84 -7.30
C GLY A 317 21.78 2.97 -7.33
N LEU A 318 23.05 2.62 -7.56
CA LEU A 318 24.14 3.60 -7.69
C LEU A 318 23.90 4.56 -8.86
N ALA A 319 23.57 4.03 -10.04
CA ALA A 319 23.30 4.83 -11.23
C ALA A 319 22.15 5.82 -10.99
N LEU A 320 21.06 5.39 -10.36
CA LEU A 320 19.92 6.25 -10.05
C LEU A 320 20.28 7.39 -9.10
N VAL A 321 21.08 7.14 -8.06
CA VAL A 321 21.54 8.21 -7.14
C VAL A 321 22.41 9.22 -7.87
N LEU A 322 23.36 8.76 -8.68
CA LEU A 322 24.27 9.63 -9.42
C LEU A 322 23.54 10.44 -10.50
N LEU A 323 22.60 9.82 -11.22
CA LEU A 323 21.78 10.47 -12.24
C LEU A 323 20.80 11.48 -11.65
N ALA A 324 20.32 11.24 -10.42
CA ALA A 324 19.52 12.21 -9.68
C ALA A 324 20.30 13.50 -9.42
N LYS A 325 21.64 13.49 -9.35
CA LYS A 325 22.47 14.68 -9.07
C LYS A 325 21.96 15.51 -7.89
N PRO A 326 21.71 14.93 -6.70
CA PRO A 326 21.12 15.62 -5.54
C PRO A 326 21.92 16.84 -5.06
N TRP A 327 23.19 16.96 -5.47
CA TRP A 327 24.03 18.11 -5.16
C TRP A 327 23.74 19.38 -5.99
N SER A 328 22.98 19.27 -7.09
CA SER A 328 22.75 20.39 -8.04
C SER A 328 22.07 21.60 -7.39
N SER A 329 21.18 21.37 -6.42
CA SER A 329 20.49 22.43 -5.68
C SER A 329 21.43 23.28 -4.83
N PHE A 330 22.61 22.76 -4.47
CA PHE A 330 23.60 23.47 -3.66
C PHE A 330 24.63 24.26 -4.49
N MET A 331 24.54 24.23 -5.83
CA MET A 331 25.49 24.91 -6.71
C MET A 331 24.94 26.19 -7.36
N GLN A 332 23.74 26.66 -6.97
CA GLN A 332 23.05 27.78 -7.63
C GLN A 332 23.53 29.19 -7.18
N GLY A 333 24.52 29.31 -6.28
CA GLY A 333 25.06 30.60 -5.81
C GLY A 333 26.60 30.66 -5.79
N ALA A 334 27.18 31.86 -5.97
CA ALA A 334 28.64 32.07 -6.06
C ALA A 334 29.39 31.69 -4.77
N ASP A 335 28.87 32.09 -3.60
CA ASP A 335 29.38 31.71 -2.26
C ASP A 335 29.03 30.25 -1.88
N ASP A 336 27.99 29.69 -2.50
CA ASP A 336 27.53 28.32 -2.26
C ASP A 336 28.32 27.27 -3.05
N SER A 337 29.12 27.68 -4.05
CA SER A 337 29.88 26.77 -4.93
C SER A 337 30.83 25.85 -4.16
N ARG A 338 31.56 26.37 -3.16
CA ARG A 338 32.49 25.59 -2.34
C ARG A 338 31.77 24.57 -1.46
N ASN A 339 30.61 24.93 -0.91
CA ASN A 339 29.77 24.03 -0.13
C ASN A 339 29.08 22.98 -1.01
N GLY A 340 28.68 23.36 -2.23
CA GLY A 340 28.15 22.45 -3.24
C GLY A 340 29.17 21.41 -3.71
N ILE A 341 30.43 21.79 -3.92
CA ILE A 341 31.51 20.85 -4.25
C ILE A 341 31.73 19.87 -3.09
N LYS A 342 31.80 20.35 -1.84
CA LYS A 342 31.90 19.48 -0.65
C LYS A 342 30.72 18.53 -0.53
N ALA A 343 29.49 19.01 -0.74
CA ALA A 343 28.28 18.20 -0.72
C ALA A 343 28.30 17.12 -1.81
N ARG A 344 28.72 17.47 -3.04
CA ARG A 344 28.91 16.52 -4.14
C ARG A 344 29.89 15.42 -3.75
N HIS A 345 31.09 15.78 -3.27
CA HIS A 345 32.08 14.79 -2.86
C HIS A 345 31.58 13.90 -1.72
N ALA A 346 30.91 14.48 -0.71
CA ALA A 346 30.35 13.71 0.39
C ALA A 346 29.29 12.70 -0.07
N ILE A 347 28.35 13.12 -0.94
CA ILE A 347 27.31 12.24 -1.47
C ILE A 347 27.95 11.15 -2.35
N VAL A 348 28.77 11.53 -3.33
CA VAL A 348 29.43 10.59 -4.23
C VAL A 348 30.24 9.57 -3.42
N ALA A 349 31.09 10.03 -2.49
CA ALA A 349 31.87 9.15 -1.63
C ALA A 349 31.00 8.19 -0.82
N SER A 350 29.93 8.69 -0.17
CA SER A 350 29.01 7.82 0.60
C SER A 350 28.34 6.77 -0.27
N THR A 351 27.90 7.15 -1.48
CA THR A 351 27.21 6.25 -2.41
C THR A 351 28.14 5.23 -3.04
N THR A 352 29.36 5.64 -3.41
CA THR A 352 30.37 4.72 -3.94
C THR A 352 30.88 3.80 -2.85
N SER A 353 31.03 4.26 -1.60
CA SER A 353 31.38 3.39 -0.47
C SER A 353 30.29 2.35 -0.19
N ALA A 354 29.02 2.73 -0.16
CA ALA A 354 27.93 1.76 0.01
C ALA A 354 27.87 0.75 -1.14
N ALA A 355 28.01 1.21 -2.39
CA ALA A 355 28.06 0.32 -3.54
C ALA A 355 29.29 -0.60 -3.51
N ALA A 356 30.46 -0.08 -3.12
CA ALA A 356 31.69 -0.88 -3.00
C ALA A 356 31.56 -1.97 -1.93
N LEU A 357 30.89 -1.71 -0.81
CA LEU A 357 30.61 -2.73 0.21
C LEU A 357 29.73 -3.86 -0.34
N GLY A 358 28.64 -3.52 -1.04
CA GLY A 358 27.79 -4.53 -1.68
C GLY A 358 28.53 -5.30 -2.78
N LEU A 359 29.31 -4.60 -3.62
CA LEU A 359 30.13 -5.21 -4.68
C LEU A 359 31.24 -6.09 -4.12
N LEU A 360 31.82 -5.75 -2.96
CA LEU A 360 32.83 -6.58 -2.31
C LEU A 360 32.26 -7.96 -1.95
N VAL A 361 31.03 -8.02 -1.44
CA VAL A 361 30.34 -9.29 -1.15
C VAL A 361 30.07 -10.08 -2.43
N ILE A 362 29.70 -9.42 -3.52
CA ILE A 362 29.41 -10.06 -4.81
C ILE A 362 30.69 -10.56 -5.51
N ALA A 363 31.75 -9.75 -5.52
CA ALA A 363 32.99 -10.02 -6.27
C ALA A 363 33.95 -10.94 -5.51
N ALA A 364 33.93 -10.91 -4.18
CA ALA A 364 34.77 -11.72 -3.32
C ALA A 364 33.95 -12.46 -2.25
N PRO A 365 32.99 -13.32 -2.66
CA PRO A 365 32.11 -14.01 -1.72
C PRO A 365 32.87 -14.94 -0.76
N HIS A 366 34.02 -15.48 -1.20
CA HIS A 366 34.90 -16.31 -0.39
C HIS A 366 35.46 -15.61 0.85
N LEU A 367 35.66 -14.27 0.83
CA LEU A 367 36.11 -13.50 2.01
C LEU A 367 35.09 -13.56 3.14
N PHE A 368 33.83 -13.81 2.79
CA PHE A 368 32.73 -13.94 3.74
C PHE A 368 32.40 -15.42 4.00
N GLY A 369 33.01 -16.39 3.30
CA GLY A 369 32.62 -17.80 3.38
C GLY A 369 31.35 -18.13 2.58
N LEU A 370 31.05 -17.35 1.54
CA LEU A 370 29.94 -17.56 0.61
C LEU A 370 30.42 -18.21 -0.70
N GLU A 371 29.52 -18.95 -1.34
CA GLU A 371 29.70 -19.46 -2.71
C GLU A 371 29.52 -18.36 -3.76
N TRP A 372 30.00 -18.61 -4.99
CA TRP A 372 29.88 -17.67 -6.12
C TRP A 372 28.45 -17.33 -6.53
N ASN A 373 27.49 -18.21 -6.21
CA ASN A 373 26.05 -18.01 -6.43
C ASN A 373 25.38 -17.19 -5.30
N LEU A 374 26.13 -16.79 -4.25
CA LEU A 374 25.66 -16.16 -3.00
C LEU A 374 24.65 -16.98 -2.18
N THR A 375 24.30 -18.19 -2.63
CA THR A 375 23.35 -19.06 -1.95
C THR A 375 24.12 -20.15 -1.23
N PRO A 376 24.11 -20.17 0.12
CA PRO A 376 24.82 -21.20 0.86
C PRO A 376 24.17 -22.57 0.61
N THR A 377 24.93 -23.53 0.07
CA THR A 377 24.51 -24.94 0.01
C THR A 377 24.89 -25.69 1.30
N VAL A 378 25.95 -25.21 1.97
CA VAL A 378 26.44 -25.67 3.28
C VAL A 378 26.02 -24.62 4.33
N PRO A 379 25.78 -25.02 5.60
CA PRO A 379 25.51 -24.08 6.69
C PRO A 379 26.49 -22.89 6.69
N PRO A 380 26.03 -21.65 6.50
CA PRO A 380 26.89 -20.50 6.36
C PRO A 380 27.56 -20.19 7.70
N THR A 381 28.82 -19.77 7.62
CA THR A 381 29.55 -19.20 8.76
C THR A 381 28.94 -17.87 9.19
N THR A 382 29.25 -17.41 10.40
CA THR A 382 28.82 -16.08 10.88
C THR A 382 29.26 -14.96 9.93
N SER A 383 30.45 -15.07 9.34
CA SER A 383 30.95 -14.12 8.33
C SER A 383 30.08 -14.09 7.07
N ALA A 384 29.50 -15.23 6.66
CA ALA A 384 28.67 -15.34 5.47
C ALA A 384 27.33 -14.64 5.69
N ILE A 385 26.73 -14.81 6.88
CA ILE A 385 25.53 -14.09 7.29
C ILE A 385 25.79 -12.58 7.32
N VAL A 386 26.91 -12.15 7.92
CA VAL A 386 27.29 -10.72 7.95
C VAL A 386 27.46 -10.17 6.53
N GLY A 387 28.10 -10.91 5.63
CA GLY A 387 28.24 -10.54 4.21
C GLY A 387 26.89 -10.33 3.54
N LEU A 388 25.95 -11.27 3.72
CA LEU A 388 24.60 -11.15 3.15
C LEU A 388 23.80 -9.99 3.76
N VAL A 389 23.92 -9.73 5.06
CA VAL A 389 23.29 -8.56 5.71
C VAL A 389 23.87 -7.27 5.14
N LEU A 390 25.19 -7.17 4.98
CA LEU A 390 25.85 -6.01 4.36
C LEU A 390 25.39 -5.77 2.92
N LEU A 391 25.23 -6.85 2.14
CA LEU A 391 24.70 -6.77 0.78
C LEU A 391 23.27 -6.19 0.76
N ASN A 392 22.39 -6.71 1.62
CA ASN A 392 21.01 -6.24 1.76
C ASN A 392 20.93 -4.76 2.19
N LEU A 393 21.71 -4.37 3.20
CA LEU A 393 21.78 -2.98 3.67
C LEU A 393 22.27 -2.04 2.57
N SER A 394 23.31 -2.44 1.84
CA SER A 394 23.86 -1.65 0.74
C SER A 394 22.85 -1.45 -0.38
N ALA A 395 22.17 -2.53 -0.79
CA ALA A 395 21.15 -2.49 -1.83
C ALA A 395 19.96 -1.61 -1.42
N LEU A 396 19.36 -1.85 -0.25
CA LEU A 396 18.22 -1.07 0.23
C LEU A 396 18.58 0.40 0.45
N TRP A 397 19.74 0.69 1.04
CA TRP A 397 20.16 2.07 1.26
C TRP A 397 20.38 2.84 -0.05
N LEU A 398 20.99 2.22 -1.06
CA LEU A 398 21.16 2.84 -2.38
C LEU A 398 19.81 3.15 -3.04
N TRP A 399 18.86 2.22 -2.99
CA TRP A 399 17.53 2.39 -3.57
C TRP A 399 16.68 3.43 -2.84
N LEU A 400 16.67 3.41 -1.50
CA LEU A 400 16.01 4.44 -0.69
C LEU A 400 16.63 5.83 -0.92
N THR A 401 17.97 5.89 -1.03
CA THR A 401 18.69 7.14 -1.36
C THR A 401 18.37 7.61 -2.77
N ALA A 402 18.21 6.70 -3.74
CA ALA A 402 17.80 7.03 -5.10
C ALA A 402 16.41 7.68 -5.10
N ILE A 403 15.43 7.06 -4.42
CA ILE A 403 14.07 7.62 -4.32
C ILE A 403 14.11 9.00 -3.67
N ALA A 404 14.80 9.14 -2.52
CA ALA A 404 14.90 10.41 -1.82
C ALA A 404 15.60 11.49 -2.67
N ALA A 405 16.65 11.13 -3.41
CA ALA A 405 17.38 12.04 -4.29
C ALA A 405 16.53 12.53 -5.47
N TRP A 406 15.77 11.64 -6.11
CA TRP A 406 14.83 12.00 -7.18
C TRP A 406 13.68 12.86 -6.68
N ALA A 407 13.05 12.48 -5.55
CA ALA A 407 12.01 13.27 -4.90
C ALA A 407 12.52 14.69 -4.56
N TRP A 408 13.72 14.78 -3.98
CA TRP A 408 14.38 16.04 -3.67
C TRP A 408 14.65 16.88 -4.93
N ARG A 409 15.10 16.26 -6.02
CA ARG A 409 15.34 16.97 -7.27
C ARG A 409 14.04 17.52 -7.87
N PHE A 410 12.96 16.73 -7.91
CA PHE A 410 11.67 17.23 -8.39
C PHE A 410 11.13 18.35 -7.50
N ALA A 411 11.25 18.21 -6.18
CA ALA A 411 10.80 19.23 -5.23
C ALA A 411 11.62 20.53 -5.35
N SER A 412 12.93 20.44 -5.53
CA SER A 412 13.81 21.61 -5.65
C SER A 412 13.66 22.31 -7.00
N GLU A 413 13.72 21.58 -8.12
CA GLU A 413 13.53 22.14 -9.46
C GLU A 413 12.09 22.63 -9.68
N GLY A 414 11.10 21.95 -9.09
CA GLY A 414 9.69 22.36 -9.07
C GLY A 414 9.34 23.43 -8.04
N LYS A 415 10.29 23.83 -7.18
CA LYS A 415 10.09 24.78 -6.06
C LYS A 415 8.90 24.43 -5.15
N LEU A 416 8.66 23.15 -4.89
CA LEU A 416 7.53 22.65 -4.08
C LEU A 416 7.68 22.94 -2.57
N GLY A 417 8.85 23.44 -2.11
CA GLY A 417 9.10 23.85 -0.73
C GLY A 417 8.93 25.35 -0.48
N GLY A 418 8.55 25.73 0.75
CA GLY A 418 8.45 27.14 1.16
C GLY A 418 9.82 27.85 1.19
N ALA A 419 9.82 29.18 1.31
CA ALA A 419 11.05 30.00 1.34
C ALA A 419 12.08 29.48 2.37
N ALA A 420 11.63 28.97 3.53
CA ALA A 420 12.47 28.37 4.56
C ALA A 420 13.27 27.12 4.15
N TRP A 421 12.85 26.42 3.09
CA TRP A 421 13.63 25.31 2.52
C TRP A 421 14.79 25.79 1.64
N GLY A 422 14.65 26.95 0.98
CA GLY A 422 15.64 27.52 0.04
C GLY A 422 16.51 28.64 0.62
N SER A 423 16.02 29.44 1.56
CA SER A 423 16.76 30.57 2.14
C SER A 423 17.59 30.12 3.33
N GLY A 424 18.87 29.79 3.09
CA GLY A 424 19.89 29.71 4.14
C GLY A 424 20.00 28.35 4.82
N VAL A 425 20.47 27.34 4.09
CA VAL A 425 20.96 26.12 4.72
C VAL A 425 22.33 26.42 5.34
N ARG A 426 22.36 26.95 6.57
CA ARG A 426 23.61 27.26 7.29
C ARG A 426 24.55 26.04 7.41
N HIS A 427 24.06 24.80 7.27
CA HIS A 427 24.85 23.57 7.30
C HIS A 427 24.35 22.46 6.34
N PRO A 428 24.69 22.49 5.04
CA PRO A 428 24.20 21.52 4.04
C PRO A 428 24.70 20.10 4.32
N LEU A 429 25.96 19.96 4.72
CA LEU A 429 26.57 18.67 5.07
C LEU A 429 25.86 18.01 6.26
N ARG A 430 25.38 18.78 7.23
CA ARG A 430 24.64 18.23 8.38
C ARG A 430 23.29 17.66 7.95
N ARG A 431 22.57 18.34 7.05
CA ARG A 431 21.29 17.83 6.53
C ARG A 431 21.49 16.57 5.70
N ILE A 432 22.48 16.56 4.81
CA ILE A 432 22.83 15.37 4.01
C ILE A 432 23.19 14.20 4.93
N ALA A 433 24.01 14.43 5.96
CA ALA A 433 24.36 13.40 6.93
C ALA A 433 23.13 12.89 7.70
N VAL A 434 22.25 13.79 8.17
CA VAL A 434 21.02 13.39 8.89
C VAL A 434 20.09 12.57 8.01
N ILE A 435 19.85 12.99 6.77
CA ILE A 435 19.01 12.26 5.80
C ILE A 435 19.66 10.92 5.44
N GLY A 436 20.95 10.91 5.13
CA GLY A 436 21.67 9.68 4.83
C GLY A 436 21.64 8.67 5.98
N SER A 437 21.81 9.15 7.22
CA SER A 437 21.69 8.33 8.43
C SER A 437 20.25 7.87 8.67
N SER A 438 19.23 8.69 8.47
CA SER A 438 17.84 8.25 8.62
C SER A 438 17.45 7.18 7.60
N LEU A 439 17.94 7.30 6.36
CA LEU A 439 17.74 6.27 5.34
C LEU A 439 18.51 4.98 5.65
N ALA A 440 19.68 5.07 6.29
CA ALA A 440 20.41 3.89 6.77
C ALA A 440 19.68 3.18 7.92
N VAL A 441 19.08 3.95 8.85
CA VAL A 441 18.21 3.39 9.89
C VAL A 441 16.99 2.72 9.27
N LEU A 442 16.36 3.33 8.27
CA LEU A 442 15.23 2.73 7.56
C LEU A 442 15.62 1.43 6.85
N ALA A 443 16.76 1.41 6.15
CA ALA A 443 17.28 0.19 5.52
C ALA A 443 17.53 -0.92 6.56
N ALA A 444 18.10 -0.57 7.72
CA ALA A 444 18.32 -1.51 8.82
C ALA A 444 17.01 -2.04 9.41
N LEU A 445 15.99 -1.18 9.56
CA LEU A 445 14.65 -1.59 10.00
C LEU A 445 14.00 -2.56 9.02
N LEU A 446 14.14 -2.34 7.71
CA LEU A 446 13.62 -3.26 6.69
C LEU A 446 14.31 -4.63 6.76
N VAL A 447 15.63 -4.66 6.92
CA VAL A 447 16.37 -5.91 7.14
C VAL A 447 15.96 -6.56 8.47
N ALA A 448 15.76 -5.80 9.53
CA ALA A 448 15.30 -6.31 10.82
C ALA A 448 13.88 -6.91 10.71
N CYS A 449 12.96 -6.27 9.98
CA CYS A 449 11.64 -6.82 9.69
C CYS A 449 11.76 -8.16 8.94
N ARG A 450 12.70 -8.26 7.99
CA ARG A 450 12.98 -9.52 7.30
C ARG A 450 13.50 -10.59 8.26
N LEU A 451 14.40 -10.25 9.18
CA LEU A 451 14.90 -11.19 10.19
C LEU A 451 13.77 -11.64 11.12
N LEU A 452 12.92 -10.73 11.59
CA LEU A 452 11.75 -11.06 12.41
C LEU A 452 10.77 -11.99 11.66
N ALA A 453 10.47 -11.69 10.39
CA ALA A 453 9.64 -12.56 9.55
C ALA A 453 10.28 -13.94 9.34
N PHE A 454 11.62 -14.01 9.32
CA PHE A 454 12.33 -15.28 9.31
C PHE A 454 12.18 -16.02 10.64
N GLU A 455 12.31 -15.35 11.78
CA GLU A 455 12.12 -15.97 13.10
C GLU A 455 10.72 -16.57 13.23
N PHE A 456 9.66 -15.82 12.91
CA PHE A 456 8.29 -16.35 12.97
C PHE A 456 8.09 -17.55 12.04
N MET A 457 8.66 -17.50 10.83
CA MET A 457 8.64 -18.63 9.91
C MET A 457 9.48 -19.81 10.42
N TRP A 458 10.60 -19.56 11.09
CA TRP A 458 11.50 -20.59 11.60
C TRP A 458 10.91 -21.27 12.84
N GLU A 459 10.37 -20.50 13.79
CA GLU A 459 9.61 -21.02 14.92
C GLU A 459 8.47 -21.92 14.44
N ARG A 460 7.80 -21.53 13.34
CA ARG A 460 6.81 -22.34 12.66
C ARG A 460 7.39 -23.59 12.00
N ALA A 461 8.52 -23.48 11.30
CA ALA A 461 9.11 -24.60 10.56
C ALA A 461 9.76 -25.66 11.47
N ASP A 462 10.34 -25.23 12.58
CA ASP A 462 11.17 -26.02 13.49
C ASP A 462 10.52 -26.19 14.87
N TRP A 463 9.19 -26.05 14.98
CA TRP A 463 8.46 -26.14 16.25
C TRP A 463 8.67 -27.50 16.98
N LEU A 464 8.83 -28.58 16.21
CA LEU A 464 9.20 -29.91 16.72
C LEU A 464 10.68 -30.03 17.05
N GLY A 465 11.53 -29.16 16.50
CA GLY A 465 12.95 -29.11 16.78
C GLY A 465 13.27 -28.48 18.13
N GLN A 466 14.56 -28.43 18.44
CA GLN A 466 15.05 -27.51 19.47
C GLN A 466 15.11 -26.10 18.85
N ALA A 467 13.96 -25.50 18.50
CA ALA A 467 13.85 -24.18 17.86
C ALA A 467 14.62 -23.06 18.59
N ARG A 468 15.04 -23.30 19.84
CA ARG A 468 15.84 -22.39 20.66
C ARG A 468 17.36 -22.63 20.62
N ALA A 469 17.85 -23.64 19.89
CA ALA A 469 19.26 -23.71 19.53
C ALA A 469 19.54 -22.67 18.44
N LEU A 470 19.42 -21.39 18.82
CA LEU A 470 19.95 -20.26 18.09
C LEU A 470 21.35 -20.69 17.62
N PHE A 471 21.62 -20.61 16.31
CA PHE A 471 22.88 -21.03 15.67
C PHE A 471 23.04 -22.51 15.28
N GLY A 472 21.98 -23.32 15.30
CA GLY A 472 22.00 -24.63 14.64
C GLY A 472 22.29 -24.53 13.13
N SER A 473 22.95 -25.55 12.55
CA SER A 473 23.35 -25.57 11.13
C SER A 473 22.17 -25.47 10.15
N GLY A 474 21.00 -26.01 10.54
CA GLY A 474 19.75 -25.88 9.77
C GLY A 474 19.21 -24.44 9.77
N TYR A 475 19.22 -23.78 10.93
CA TYR A 475 18.79 -22.39 11.10
C TYR A 475 19.65 -21.45 10.23
N THR A 476 20.98 -21.55 10.35
CA THR A 476 21.89 -20.67 9.61
C THR A 476 21.77 -20.90 8.10
N GLY A 477 21.61 -22.15 7.66
CA GLY A 477 21.42 -22.49 6.24
C GLY A 477 20.12 -21.93 5.65
N ALA A 478 19.01 -21.98 6.41
CA ALA A 478 17.74 -21.39 6.00
C ALA A 478 17.82 -19.85 5.98
N LEU A 479 18.38 -19.25 7.03
CA LEU A 479 18.57 -17.80 7.12
C LEU A 479 19.42 -17.26 5.98
N GLY A 480 20.54 -17.92 5.67
CA GLY A 480 21.43 -17.51 4.59
C GLY A 480 20.76 -17.52 3.21
N ARG A 481 20.00 -18.58 2.88
CA ARG A 481 19.23 -18.63 1.62
C ARG A 481 18.19 -17.51 1.55
N GLN A 482 17.51 -17.23 2.65
CA GLN A 482 16.50 -16.19 2.74
C GLN A 482 17.08 -14.77 2.61
N LEU A 483 18.26 -14.52 3.20
CA LEU A 483 18.97 -13.25 3.05
C LEU A 483 19.53 -13.06 1.62
N ALA A 484 20.00 -14.13 0.98
CA ALA A 484 20.48 -14.09 -0.41
C ALA A 484 19.34 -13.75 -1.39
N ASP A 485 18.16 -14.32 -1.20
CA ASP A 485 16.97 -14.00 -1.99
C ASP A 485 16.47 -12.56 -1.74
N PHE A 486 16.46 -12.12 -0.48
CA PHE A 486 16.03 -10.78 -0.10
C PHE A 486 16.87 -9.65 -0.74
N ALA A 487 18.15 -9.90 -1.06
CA ALA A 487 19.02 -8.92 -1.70
C ALA A 487 18.47 -8.45 -3.06
N SER A 488 17.63 -9.26 -3.70
CA SER A 488 16.91 -8.91 -4.93
C SER A 488 15.47 -8.46 -4.67
N ARG A 489 14.73 -9.14 -3.79
CA ARG A 489 13.31 -8.86 -3.52
C ARG A 489 13.07 -7.56 -2.75
N GLY A 490 13.92 -7.22 -1.79
CA GLY A 490 13.79 -5.98 -1.02
C GLY A 490 13.81 -4.73 -1.91
N PRO A 491 14.82 -4.57 -2.80
CA PRO A 491 14.86 -3.47 -3.77
C PRO A 491 13.72 -3.50 -4.80
N GLN A 492 13.23 -4.68 -5.21
CA GLN A 492 12.02 -4.79 -6.04
C GLN A 492 10.78 -4.22 -5.33
N TRP A 493 10.64 -4.48 -4.02
CA TRP A 493 9.58 -3.85 -3.22
C TRP A 493 9.74 -2.34 -3.19
N VAL A 494 10.96 -1.80 -2.97
CA VAL A 494 11.22 -0.35 -3.04
C VAL A 494 10.88 0.21 -4.43
N TYR A 495 11.23 -0.50 -5.51
CA TYR A 495 10.89 -0.14 -6.88
C TYR A 495 9.38 -0.06 -7.12
N ALA A 496 8.60 -0.99 -6.54
CA ALA A 496 7.15 -1.02 -6.68
C ALA A 496 6.47 0.28 -6.20
N TYR A 497 7.13 1.07 -5.33
CA TYR A 497 6.64 2.37 -4.86
C TYR A 497 7.23 3.57 -5.62
N THR A 498 8.06 3.37 -6.64
CA THR A 498 8.67 4.48 -7.41
C THR A 498 7.66 5.28 -8.25
N TRP A 499 6.44 4.78 -8.44
CA TRP A 499 5.37 5.55 -9.09
C TRP A 499 5.03 6.84 -8.32
N MET A 500 5.31 6.88 -7.01
CA MET A 500 5.16 8.09 -6.20
C MET A 500 6.04 9.23 -6.73
N LEU A 501 7.23 8.91 -7.24
CA LEU A 501 8.14 9.89 -7.86
C LEU A 501 7.55 10.50 -9.13
N THR A 502 6.84 9.68 -9.90
CA THR A 502 6.08 10.16 -11.06
C THR A 502 5.00 11.15 -10.64
N GLY A 503 4.28 10.89 -9.55
CA GLY A 503 3.33 11.84 -8.97
C GLY A 503 3.98 13.17 -8.60
N ILE A 504 5.08 13.12 -7.85
CA ILE A 504 5.84 14.30 -7.44
C ILE A 504 6.34 15.08 -8.66
N ALA A 505 6.83 14.39 -9.70
CA ALA A 505 7.27 14.99 -10.95
C ALA A 505 6.14 15.75 -11.68
N LEU A 506 4.95 15.15 -11.78
CA LEU A 506 3.78 15.79 -12.40
C LEU A 506 3.29 17.00 -11.58
N VAL A 507 3.25 16.88 -10.24
CA VAL A 507 2.90 17.97 -9.33
C VAL A 507 3.92 19.12 -9.40
N ALA A 508 5.22 18.81 -9.53
CA ALA A 508 6.28 19.80 -9.75
C ALA A 508 6.08 20.58 -11.06
N LEU A 509 5.72 19.89 -12.15
CA LEU A 509 5.39 20.53 -13.42
C LEU A 509 4.12 21.40 -13.32
N LEU A 510 3.08 20.92 -12.63
CA LEU A 510 1.87 21.70 -12.38
C LEU A 510 2.15 22.97 -11.58
N HIS A 511 2.94 22.86 -10.51
CA HIS A 511 3.32 24.01 -9.70
C HIS A 511 4.12 25.03 -10.54
N SER A 512 5.09 24.58 -11.33
CA SER A 512 5.83 25.45 -12.25
C SER A 512 4.91 26.15 -13.26
N SER A 513 3.94 25.43 -13.81
CA SER A 513 2.94 26.01 -14.74
C SER A 513 2.09 27.09 -14.06
N SER A 514 1.60 26.82 -12.85
CA SER A 514 0.75 27.75 -12.09
C SER A 514 1.41 29.07 -11.73
N ARG A 515 2.76 29.10 -11.64
CA ARG A 515 3.52 30.34 -11.35
C ARG A 515 3.81 31.17 -12.58
N THR A 516 3.98 30.52 -13.73
CA THR A 516 4.40 31.17 -14.98
C THR A 516 3.26 31.75 -15.79
N ARG A 517 2.00 31.37 -15.49
CA ARG A 517 0.82 31.86 -16.20
C ARG A 517 -0.05 32.76 -15.32
N PRO A 518 -0.51 33.90 -15.83
CA PRO A 518 -1.61 34.63 -15.21
C PRO A 518 -2.89 33.77 -15.26
N ASP A 519 -3.66 33.78 -14.18
CA ASP A 519 -4.92 33.03 -14.05
C ASP A 519 -6.04 33.68 -14.88
N THR A 520 -6.01 33.46 -16.19
CA THR A 520 -7.05 33.91 -17.12
C THR A 520 -8.11 32.85 -17.40
N SER A 521 -8.06 31.71 -16.71
CA SER A 521 -8.95 30.57 -16.99
C SER A 521 -9.64 30.04 -15.74
N LEU A 522 -10.85 29.50 -15.93
CA LEU A 522 -11.63 28.88 -14.85
C LEU A 522 -10.94 27.66 -14.22
N GLY A 523 -10.02 27.00 -14.91
CA GLY A 523 -9.33 25.82 -14.40
C GLY A 523 -8.28 25.34 -15.40
N PRO A 524 -7.61 24.21 -15.14
CA PRO A 524 -6.51 23.73 -15.96
C PRO A 524 -6.94 23.53 -17.43
N GLN A 525 -6.16 24.06 -18.37
CA GLN A 525 -6.38 23.94 -19.81
C GLN A 525 -5.12 23.45 -20.54
N GLY A 526 -5.31 22.82 -21.71
CA GLY A 526 -4.22 22.36 -22.57
C GLY A 526 -3.27 21.40 -21.86
N VAL A 527 -2.03 21.85 -21.62
CA VAL A 527 -0.98 21.04 -20.97
C VAL A 527 -1.27 20.84 -19.48
N ASP A 528 -1.90 21.81 -18.81
CA ASP A 528 -2.20 21.71 -17.37
C ASP A 528 -3.29 20.66 -17.13
N LEU A 529 -4.26 20.57 -18.04
CA LEU A 529 -5.27 19.52 -18.00
C LEU A 529 -4.65 18.13 -18.22
N LEU A 530 -3.69 18.01 -19.15
CA LEU A 530 -2.96 16.75 -19.38
C LEU A 530 -2.17 16.32 -18.13
N LEU A 531 -1.56 17.26 -17.43
CA LEU A 531 -0.84 16.99 -16.19
C LEU A 531 -1.81 16.57 -15.06
N VAL A 532 -2.95 17.25 -14.89
CA VAL A 532 -3.99 16.88 -13.91
C VAL A 532 -4.56 15.50 -14.22
N THR A 533 -4.83 15.16 -15.50
CA THR A 533 -5.29 13.82 -15.87
C THR A 533 -4.21 12.75 -15.69
N GLY A 534 -2.94 13.09 -15.90
CA GLY A 534 -1.80 12.23 -15.56
C GLY A 534 -1.72 11.94 -14.05
N VAL A 535 -1.88 12.96 -13.20
CA VAL A 535 -1.93 12.79 -11.74
C VAL A 535 -3.11 11.91 -11.35
N PHE A 536 -4.29 12.14 -11.92
CA PHE A 536 -5.47 11.30 -11.68
C PHE A 536 -5.20 9.83 -12.05
N ALA A 537 -4.70 9.56 -13.25
CA ALA A 537 -4.48 8.19 -13.72
C ALA A 537 -3.39 7.45 -12.93
N ILE A 538 -2.33 8.13 -12.51
CA ILE A 538 -1.16 7.49 -11.86
C ILE A 538 -1.29 7.46 -10.33
N ILE A 539 -1.89 8.47 -9.70
CA ILE A 539 -1.95 8.59 -8.23
C ILE A 539 -3.31 8.12 -7.70
N VAL A 540 -4.40 8.51 -8.35
CA VAL A 540 -5.76 8.21 -7.87
C VAL A 540 -6.18 6.82 -8.35
N ALA A 541 -6.03 6.55 -9.64
CA ALA A 541 -6.55 5.34 -10.26
C ALA A 541 -5.63 4.11 -10.20
N LEU A 542 -4.39 4.22 -9.72
CA LEU A 542 -3.47 3.08 -9.69
C LEU A 542 -3.98 1.91 -8.83
N ARG A 543 -4.61 2.21 -7.69
CA ARG A 543 -5.20 1.20 -6.80
C ARG A 543 -6.33 0.41 -7.44
N SER A 544 -7.15 1.08 -8.25
CA SER A 544 -8.21 0.42 -9.01
C SER A 544 -7.69 -0.45 -10.17
N ALA A 545 -6.40 -0.42 -10.52
CA ALA A 545 -5.85 -1.40 -11.46
C ALA A 545 -5.76 -2.81 -10.85
N LEU A 546 -5.62 -2.91 -9.52
CA LEU A 546 -5.72 -4.19 -8.79
C LEU A 546 -7.13 -4.82 -8.88
N PHE A 547 -8.14 -4.02 -9.29
CA PHE A 547 -9.51 -4.45 -9.56
C PHE A 547 -9.62 -5.39 -10.77
N ALA A 548 -8.63 -5.39 -11.65
CA ALA A 548 -8.68 -6.16 -12.90
C ALA A 548 -8.28 -7.63 -12.76
N GLY A 549 -7.90 -8.11 -11.56
CA GLY A 549 -7.65 -9.54 -11.28
C GLY A 549 -6.92 -10.29 -12.39
N SER A 550 -7.65 -11.21 -13.05
CA SER A 550 -7.24 -12.10 -14.14
C SER A 550 -6.90 -11.39 -15.47
N VAL A 551 -7.29 -10.13 -15.63
CA VAL A 551 -7.10 -9.32 -16.83
C VAL A 551 -5.80 -8.51 -16.76
N ALA A 552 -4.76 -9.15 -16.22
CA ALA A 552 -3.48 -8.51 -15.99
C ALA A 552 -2.82 -7.97 -17.28
N ALA A 553 -3.17 -8.53 -18.44
CA ALA A 553 -2.76 -8.03 -19.76
C ALA A 553 -3.21 -6.59 -20.08
N LEU A 554 -4.30 -6.08 -19.46
CA LEU A 554 -4.86 -4.76 -19.78
C LEU A 554 -4.36 -3.64 -18.85
N TYR A 555 -3.43 -3.90 -17.94
CA TYR A 555 -2.89 -2.89 -17.02
C TYR A 555 -2.34 -1.64 -17.74
N GLY A 556 -1.73 -1.82 -18.92
CA GLY A 556 -1.25 -0.70 -19.75
C GLY A 556 -2.37 0.18 -20.33
N LEU A 557 -3.56 -0.38 -20.59
CA LEU A 557 -4.75 0.32 -21.11
C LEU A 557 -5.54 1.05 -20.00
N TRP A 558 -5.26 0.72 -18.74
CA TRP A 558 -5.89 1.36 -17.58
C TRP A 558 -5.62 2.87 -17.51
N LEU A 559 -4.38 3.28 -17.77
CA LEU A 559 -3.95 4.68 -17.73
C LEU A 559 -4.72 5.56 -18.74
N PRO A 560 -4.73 5.26 -20.06
CA PRO A 560 -5.45 6.08 -21.02
C PRO A 560 -6.97 6.07 -20.77
N LEU A 561 -7.54 4.97 -20.27
CA LEU A 561 -8.97 4.90 -19.95
C LEU A 561 -9.34 5.89 -18.82
N ASN A 562 -8.54 5.93 -17.75
CA ASN A 562 -8.72 6.91 -16.66
C ASN A 562 -8.53 8.35 -17.11
N MET A 563 -7.52 8.60 -17.95
CA MET A 563 -7.31 9.94 -18.53
C MET A 563 -8.49 10.36 -19.41
N ALA A 564 -9.03 9.44 -20.22
CA ALA A 564 -10.18 9.68 -21.09
C ALA A 564 -11.46 9.95 -20.29
N ALA A 565 -11.72 9.17 -19.24
CA ALA A 565 -12.86 9.34 -18.34
C ALA A 565 -12.85 10.73 -17.69
N LEU A 566 -11.71 11.15 -17.12
CA LEU A 566 -11.60 12.48 -16.53
C LEU A 566 -11.68 13.59 -17.58
N TYR A 567 -11.08 13.40 -18.76
CA TYR A 567 -11.15 14.39 -19.83
C TYR A 567 -12.58 14.60 -20.33
N ALA A 568 -13.34 13.52 -20.51
CA ALA A 568 -14.75 13.56 -20.85
C ALA A 568 -15.55 14.30 -19.78
N MET A 569 -15.31 13.99 -18.50
CA MET A 569 -15.96 14.67 -17.37
C MET A 569 -15.66 16.17 -17.35
N VAL A 570 -14.41 16.59 -17.58
CA VAL A 570 -14.04 18.01 -17.64
C VAL A 570 -14.69 18.71 -18.84
N LYS A 571 -14.79 18.05 -19.99
CA LYS A 571 -15.45 18.60 -21.19
C LYS A 571 -16.94 18.85 -20.94
N VAL A 572 -17.62 17.92 -20.27
CA VAL A 572 -19.02 18.07 -19.83
C VAL A 572 -19.11 19.17 -18.79
N GLY A 573 -18.28 19.12 -17.74
CA GLY A 573 -18.29 20.09 -16.65
C GLY A 573 -18.07 21.53 -17.10
N ARG A 574 -17.22 21.80 -18.10
CA ARG A 574 -17.05 23.17 -18.62
C ARG A 574 -18.32 23.77 -19.23
N ARG A 575 -19.25 22.94 -19.71
CA ARG A 575 -20.55 23.39 -20.24
C ARG A 575 -21.60 23.54 -19.13
N TRP A 576 -21.56 22.65 -18.13
CA TRP A 576 -22.62 22.50 -17.12
C TRP A 576 -22.26 23.00 -15.72
N SER A 577 -21.01 23.41 -15.49
CA SER A 577 -20.57 24.06 -14.25
C SER A 577 -21.25 25.43 -14.08
N VAL A 578 -21.42 25.85 -12.83
CA VAL A 578 -21.99 27.17 -12.51
C VAL A 578 -21.23 28.28 -13.22
N LEU A 579 -19.90 28.26 -13.12
CA LEU A 579 -19.03 29.26 -13.76
C LEU A 579 -18.99 29.13 -15.28
N GLY A 580 -19.17 27.92 -15.82
CA GLY A 580 -19.33 27.70 -17.26
C GLY A 580 -20.62 28.32 -17.81
N ARG A 581 -21.75 28.13 -17.11
CA ARG A 581 -23.05 28.74 -17.46
C ARG A 581 -22.99 30.27 -17.38
N VAL A 582 -22.40 30.81 -16.31
CA VAL A 582 -22.19 32.25 -16.13
C VAL A 582 -21.29 32.81 -17.24
N SER A 583 -20.18 32.14 -17.56
CA SER A 583 -19.27 32.57 -18.63
C SER A 583 -19.87 32.44 -20.04
N HIS A 584 -20.92 31.65 -20.23
CA HIS A 584 -21.63 31.56 -21.52
C HIS A 584 -22.68 32.68 -21.67
N LYS A 585 -23.31 33.11 -20.57
CA LYS A 585 -24.24 34.25 -20.57
C LYS A 585 -23.49 35.59 -20.62
N ALA A 586 -22.33 35.66 -19.97
CA ALA A 586 -21.42 36.80 -20.03
C ALA A 586 -20.56 36.81 -21.30
N GLU A 587 -20.09 37.99 -21.72
CA GLU A 587 -19.07 38.10 -22.77
C GLU A 587 -17.79 37.35 -22.32
N LYS A 588 -17.22 36.51 -23.20
CA LYS A 588 -16.13 35.58 -22.84
C LYS A 588 -15.02 36.31 -22.07
N ASP A 589 -14.59 35.67 -20.99
CA ASP A 589 -13.47 36.07 -20.12
C ASP A 589 -13.69 37.30 -19.20
N CYS A 590 -14.80 38.05 -19.29
CA CYS A 590 -15.02 39.23 -18.44
C CYS A 590 -15.13 38.87 -16.94
N VAL A 591 -15.91 37.82 -16.62
CA VAL A 591 -16.13 37.33 -15.25
C VAL A 591 -14.83 36.78 -14.65
N VAL A 592 -14.06 36.03 -15.43
CA VAL A 592 -12.79 35.44 -14.98
C VAL A 592 -11.75 36.53 -14.73
N ALA A 593 -11.69 37.54 -15.60
CA ALA A 593 -10.75 38.66 -15.47
C ALA A 593 -11.01 39.49 -14.21
N GLU A 594 -12.26 39.64 -13.77
CA GLU A 594 -12.58 40.37 -12.56
C GLU A 594 -12.38 39.52 -11.30
N LEU A 595 -12.90 38.28 -11.28
CA LEU A 595 -12.82 37.39 -10.12
C LEU A 595 -11.39 36.89 -9.84
N SER A 596 -10.51 36.89 -10.84
CA SER A 596 -9.08 36.59 -10.62
C SER A 596 -8.36 37.65 -9.78
N THR A 597 -8.95 38.84 -9.60
CA THR A 597 -8.40 39.88 -8.72
C THR A 597 -8.86 39.71 -7.27
N PRO A 598 -8.01 40.03 -6.27
CA PRO A 598 -8.40 39.99 -4.86
C PRO A 598 -9.62 40.88 -4.55
N ALA A 599 -9.69 42.06 -5.18
CA ALA A 599 -10.79 42.99 -5.01
C ALA A 599 -12.11 42.45 -5.59
N GLY A 600 -12.07 41.84 -6.79
CA GLY A 600 -13.24 41.21 -7.39
C GLY A 600 -13.73 40.00 -6.60
N THR A 601 -12.80 39.15 -6.12
CA THR A 601 -13.16 38.03 -5.23
C THR A 601 -13.79 38.54 -3.94
N GLN A 602 -13.25 39.60 -3.32
CA GLN A 602 -13.79 40.14 -2.08
C GLN A 602 -15.20 40.70 -2.27
N ARG A 603 -15.45 41.46 -3.35
CA ARG A 603 -16.79 41.96 -3.72
C ARG A 603 -17.78 40.82 -3.89
N LEU A 604 -17.42 39.77 -4.65
CA LEU A 604 -18.27 38.59 -4.81
C LEU A 604 -18.64 37.96 -3.45
N MET A 605 -17.67 37.83 -2.54
CA MET A 605 -17.93 37.26 -1.22
C MET A 605 -18.86 38.14 -0.37
N ASP A 606 -18.72 39.46 -0.46
CA ASP A 606 -19.57 40.40 0.26
C ASP A 606 -21.00 40.40 -0.30
N ASP A 607 -21.16 40.33 -1.61
CA ASP A 607 -22.47 40.22 -2.27
C ASP A 607 -23.14 38.86 -2.01
N ALA A 608 -22.37 37.77 -2.02
CA ALA A 608 -22.87 36.43 -1.67
C ALA A 608 -23.33 36.36 -0.21
N ARG A 609 -22.60 37.03 0.72
CA ARG A 609 -23.04 37.18 2.12
C ARG A 609 -24.36 37.92 2.21
N LYS A 610 -24.47 39.08 1.56
CA LYS A 610 -25.70 39.87 1.54
C LYS A 610 -26.86 39.05 0.99
N CYS A 611 -26.65 38.30 -0.08
CA CYS A 611 -27.64 37.39 -0.67
C CYS A 611 -28.10 36.32 0.34
N ARG A 612 -27.16 35.65 1.03
CA ARG A 612 -27.49 34.63 2.04
C ARG A 612 -28.27 35.22 3.22
N ASP A 613 -27.85 36.38 3.73
CA ASP A 613 -28.50 37.04 4.86
C ASP A 613 -29.93 37.47 4.48
N LEU A 614 -30.15 37.97 3.25
CA LEU A 614 -31.48 38.29 2.74
C LEU A 614 -32.36 37.04 2.58
N LEU A 615 -31.84 35.95 2.02
CA LEU A 615 -32.56 34.67 1.92
C LEU A 615 -32.94 34.12 3.29
N HIS A 616 -32.04 34.23 4.28
CA HIS A 616 -32.34 33.81 5.65
C HIS A 616 -33.44 34.67 6.28
N GLN A 617 -33.41 35.98 6.09
CA GLN A 617 -34.45 36.88 6.58
C GLN A 617 -35.79 36.64 5.91
N LEU A 618 -35.81 36.42 4.59
CA LEU A 618 -37.02 36.06 3.85
C LEU A 618 -37.65 34.78 4.41
N HIS A 619 -36.82 33.75 4.67
CA HIS A 619 -37.28 32.49 5.25
C HIS A 619 -37.87 32.65 6.66
N LEU A 620 -37.28 33.52 7.50
CA LEU A 620 -37.82 33.84 8.84
C LEU A 620 -39.15 34.59 8.77
N VAL A 621 -39.33 35.44 7.75
CA VAL A 621 -40.60 36.15 7.47
C VAL A 621 -41.66 35.15 6.99
N ASP A 622 -41.32 34.24 6.06
CA ASP A 622 -42.23 33.21 5.57
C ASP A 622 -42.73 32.26 6.69
N HIS A 623 -41.92 32.05 7.73
CA HIS A 623 -42.28 31.24 8.89
C HIS A 623 -42.98 32.04 10.02
N GLY A 624 -43.34 33.31 9.78
CA GLY A 624 -44.03 34.15 10.76
C GLY A 624 -43.21 34.50 12.00
N ARG A 625 -41.88 34.30 11.98
CA ARG A 625 -40.98 34.49 13.13
C ARG A 625 -40.41 35.91 13.22
N LYS A 626 -40.71 36.80 12.27
CA LYS A 626 -40.25 38.18 12.25
C LYS A 626 -41.41 39.11 11.83
N GLY A 627 -41.85 39.97 12.74
CA GLY A 627 -43.15 40.67 12.65
C GLY A 627 -43.21 41.95 11.82
N ASP A 628 -42.08 42.54 11.37
CA ASP A 628 -42.06 43.89 10.77
C ASP A 628 -41.11 44.07 9.58
N ALA A 629 -40.58 42.98 8.99
CA ALA A 629 -39.72 43.11 7.82
C ALA A 629 -40.57 43.14 6.53
N ASP A 630 -40.50 44.24 5.78
CA ASP A 630 -41.18 44.38 4.48
C ASP A 630 -40.63 43.35 3.48
N ARG A 631 -41.40 42.29 3.24
CA ARG A 631 -41.10 41.23 2.28
C ARG A 631 -40.79 41.79 0.90
N HIS A 632 -41.54 42.80 0.46
CA HIS A 632 -41.31 43.43 -0.85
C HIS A 632 -39.93 44.09 -0.89
N GLY A 633 -39.52 44.80 0.17
CA GLY A 633 -38.19 45.38 0.30
C GLY A 633 -37.07 44.34 0.26
N LEU A 634 -37.25 43.16 0.88
CA LEU A 634 -36.28 42.06 0.84
C LEU A 634 -36.17 41.44 -0.57
N GLU A 635 -37.30 41.21 -1.23
CA GLU A 635 -37.35 40.66 -2.60
C GLU A 635 -36.72 41.62 -3.62
N GLU A 636 -36.93 42.93 -3.48
CA GLU A 636 -36.32 43.94 -4.36
C GLU A 636 -34.80 44.01 -4.19
N GLN A 637 -34.32 43.92 -2.94
CA GLN A 637 -32.88 43.80 -2.69
C GLN A 637 -32.28 42.51 -3.27
N LEU A 638 -33.01 41.40 -3.20
CA LEU A 638 -32.62 40.14 -3.86
C LEU A 638 -32.56 40.27 -5.39
N ARG A 639 -33.54 40.94 -6.02
CA ARG A 639 -33.52 41.22 -7.47
C ARG A 639 -32.30 42.06 -7.86
N SER A 640 -31.98 43.08 -7.08
CA SER A 640 -30.79 43.91 -7.33
C SER A 640 -29.47 43.11 -7.31
N LEU A 641 -29.39 42.05 -6.48
CA LEU A 641 -28.27 41.10 -6.46
C LEU A 641 -28.33 40.07 -7.59
N HIS A 642 -29.51 39.79 -8.16
CA HIS A 642 -29.66 38.91 -9.31
C HIS A 642 -29.23 39.61 -10.63
N ASP A 643 -29.35 40.94 -10.68
CA ASP A 643 -28.79 41.82 -11.72
C ASP A 643 -27.28 42.06 -11.56
N TRP A 644 -26.53 41.03 -11.17
CA TRP A 644 -25.10 41.14 -10.96
C TRP A 644 -24.37 41.51 -12.25
N ARG A 645 -23.69 42.67 -12.19
CA ARG A 645 -22.84 43.20 -13.24
C ARG A 645 -21.43 43.40 -12.69
N PRO A 646 -20.51 42.46 -12.95
CA PRO A 646 -19.09 42.70 -12.74
C PRO A 646 -18.69 43.97 -13.50
N GLY A 647 -17.87 44.84 -12.89
CA GLY A 647 -17.54 46.16 -13.45
C GLY A 647 -16.89 46.13 -14.84
N ARG A 648 -16.39 44.97 -15.28
CA ARG A 648 -15.85 44.76 -16.64
C ARG A 648 -16.83 44.14 -17.64
N CYS A 649 -18.05 43.79 -17.23
CA CYS A 649 -19.04 43.14 -18.08
C CYS A 649 -20.16 44.13 -18.47
N ARG A 650 -20.61 44.07 -19.74
CA ARG A 650 -21.62 44.99 -20.28
C ARG A 650 -23.07 44.62 -19.95
N HIS A 651 -23.32 43.36 -19.57
CA HIS A 651 -24.66 42.80 -19.36
C HIS A 651 -24.74 42.00 -18.05
N ASN A 652 -25.96 41.69 -17.61
CA ASN A 652 -26.21 40.79 -16.48
C ASN A 652 -25.58 39.42 -16.75
N CYS A 653 -24.73 38.98 -15.83
CA CYS A 653 -23.91 37.77 -16.03
C CYS A 653 -24.51 36.51 -15.42
N LEU A 654 -25.47 36.62 -14.48
CA LEU A 654 -26.08 35.49 -13.79
C LEU A 654 -27.24 34.88 -14.61
N PRO A 655 -27.23 33.57 -14.89
CA PRO A 655 -28.40 32.83 -15.34
C PRO A 655 -29.49 32.79 -14.25
N ASP A 656 -30.75 32.70 -14.66
CA ASP A 656 -31.92 32.86 -13.76
C ASP A 656 -32.00 31.76 -12.67
N SER A 657 -31.32 30.63 -12.89
CA SER A 657 -31.23 29.50 -11.96
C SER A 657 -30.01 29.56 -11.03
N VAL A 658 -29.14 30.56 -11.15
CA VAL A 658 -27.87 30.63 -10.44
C VAL A 658 -27.87 31.85 -9.52
N SER A 659 -27.58 31.64 -8.24
CA SER A 659 -27.41 32.72 -7.27
C SER A 659 -25.94 33.16 -7.15
N MET A 660 -25.71 34.34 -6.57
CA MET A 660 -24.36 34.80 -6.20
C MET A 660 -23.65 33.84 -5.24
N VAL A 661 -24.41 33.14 -4.38
CA VAL A 661 -23.86 32.13 -3.47
C VAL A 661 -23.31 30.94 -4.25
N ASP A 662 -24.01 30.50 -5.30
CA ASP A 662 -23.55 29.41 -6.17
C ASP A 662 -22.29 29.80 -6.96
N VAL A 663 -22.16 31.08 -7.34
CA VAL A 663 -20.94 31.60 -7.97
C VAL A 663 -19.77 31.62 -6.98
N ALA A 664 -20.00 32.05 -5.74
CA ALA A 664 -18.97 32.04 -4.68
C ALA A 664 -18.51 30.60 -4.36
N LEU A 665 -19.44 29.68 -4.14
CA LEU A 665 -19.14 28.24 -3.96
C LEU A 665 -18.47 27.64 -5.20
N GLY A 666 -18.91 28.04 -6.39
CA GLY A 666 -18.30 27.78 -7.71
C GLY A 666 -16.82 28.14 -7.77
N TRP A 667 -16.47 29.31 -7.25
CA TRP A 667 -15.12 29.85 -7.28
C TRP A 667 -14.17 29.14 -6.32
N GLY A 668 -14.68 28.81 -5.12
CA GLY A 668 -13.95 28.16 -4.04
C GLY A 668 -13.20 29.14 -3.12
N PRO A 669 -12.45 28.60 -2.14
CA PRO A 669 -11.85 29.40 -1.05
C PRO A 669 -10.71 30.32 -1.49
N HIS A 670 -10.05 30.00 -2.58
CA HIS A 670 -8.89 30.74 -3.06
C HIS A 670 -9.10 31.33 -4.47
N PRO A 671 -8.43 32.46 -4.78
CA PRO A 671 -8.52 33.11 -6.09
C PRO A 671 -7.84 32.34 -7.21
N ARG A 672 -6.94 31.40 -6.90
CA ARG A 672 -6.27 30.54 -7.87
C ARG A 672 -6.76 29.10 -7.79
N TRP A 673 -6.94 28.45 -8.95
CA TRP A 673 -7.33 27.03 -9.00
C TRP A 673 -6.26 26.12 -8.36
N TRP A 674 -4.98 26.48 -8.46
CA TRP A 674 -3.88 25.74 -7.84
C TRP A 674 -3.94 25.79 -6.31
N GLU A 675 -4.32 26.94 -5.74
CA GLU A 675 -4.49 27.07 -4.29
C GLU A 675 -5.69 26.26 -3.79
N ASN A 676 -6.78 26.23 -4.56
CA ASN A 676 -7.89 25.30 -4.31
C ASN A 676 -7.44 23.83 -4.36
N ALA A 677 -6.59 23.45 -5.33
CA ALA A 677 -6.01 22.11 -5.43
C ALA A 677 -5.20 21.74 -4.18
N LEU A 678 -4.33 22.63 -3.71
CA LEU A 678 -3.54 22.41 -2.50
C LEU A 678 -4.41 22.35 -1.24
N ASN A 679 -5.44 23.19 -1.13
CA ASN A 679 -6.34 23.16 0.02
C ASN A 679 -7.14 21.86 0.07
N ALA A 680 -7.74 21.45 -1.06
CA ALA A 680 -8.48 20.20 -1.15
C ALA A 680 -7.59 18.97 -0.91
N ALA A 681 -6.34 18.97 -1.40
CA ALA A 681 -5.39 17.88 -1.13
C ALA A 681 -5.07 17.73 0.37
N ARG A 682 -4.95 18.85 1.11
CA ARG A 682 -4.71 18.83 2.57
C ARG A 682 -5.90 18.28 3.33
N TRP A 683 -7.12 18.69 2.98
CA TRP A 683 -8.33 18.14 3.60
C TRP A 683 -8.54 16.67 3.27
N ALA A 684 -8.31 16.27 2.02
CA ALA A 684 -8.41 14.88 1.60
C ALA A 684 -7.38 13.98 2.30
N ALA A 685 -6.15 14.47 2.52
CA ALA A 685 -5.18 13.77 3.35
C ALA A 685 -5.69 13.63 4.80
N LEU A 686 -6.12 14.73 5.43
CA LEU A 686 -6.64 14.69 6.80
C LEU A 686 -7.81 13.70 6.96
N PHE A 687 -8.78 13.72 6.06
CA PHE A 687 -9.92 12.79 6.08
C PHE A 687 -9.56 11.39 5.61
N GLY A 688 -8.46 11.25 4.86
CA GLY A 688 -7.95 9.99 4.33
C GLY A 688 -7.28 9.10 5.37
N ILE A 689 -6.71 9.66 6.45
CA ILE A 689 -5.95 8.89 7.45
C ILE A 689 -6.71 7.67 7.97
N LEU A 690 -7.95 7.87 8.47
CA LEU A 690 -8.74 6.78 9.04
C LEU A 690 -9.13 5.73 7.97
N PRO A 691 -9.71 6.11 6.82
CA PRO A 691 -9.90 5.21 5.68
C PRO A 691 -8.63 4.45 5.25
N SER A 692 -7.47 5.11 5.22
CA SER A 692 -6.17 4.52 4.88
C SER A 692 -5.76 3.48 5.92
N MET A 693 -6.00 3.73 7.22
CA MET A 693 -5.75 2.74 8.28
C MET A 693 -6.69 1.54 8.17
N VAL A 694 -7.98 1.77 7.95
CA VAL A 694 -8.99 0.70 7.85
C VAL A 694 -8.70 -0.21 6.66
N THR A 695 -8.41 0.37 5.49
CA THR A 695 -8.08 -0.40 4.29
C THR A 695 -6.77 -1.17 4.44
N ALA A 696 -5.72 -0.56 4.99
CA ALA A 696 -4.45 -1.25 5.22
C ALA A 696 -4.60 -2.40 6.24
N TRP A 697 -5.35 -2.18 7.32
CA TRP A 697 -5.67 -3.20 8.31
C TRP A 697 -6.48 -4.33 7.69
N TYR A 698 -7.54 -4.01 6.94
CA TYR A 698 -8.39 -5.01 6.31
C TYR A 698 -7.66 -5.87 5.27
N ALA A 699 -6.82 -5.23 4.45
CA ALA A 699 -6.05 -5.91 3.42
C ALA A 699 -4.97 -6.83 4.00
N LYS A 700 -4.33 -6.46 5.13
CA LYS A 700 -3.10 -7.12 5.62
C LYS A 700 -3.20 -7.78 7.00
N ALA A 701 -4.14 -7.41 7.85
CA ALA A 701 -4.16 -7.83 9.26
C ALA A 701 -5.51 -8.34 9.76
N TYR A 702 -6.58 -8.23 8.96
CA TYR A 702 -7.90 -8.70 9.34
C TYR A 702 -7.98 -10.23 9.27
N GLY A 703 -8.19 -10.85 10.44
CA GLY A 703 -8.24 -12.31 10.61
C GLY A 703 -6.92 -12.88 11.18
N PRO A 704 -6.98 -13.84 12.11
CA PRO A 704 -5.79 -14.38 12.77
C PRO A 704 -4.82 -15.02 11.77
N HIS A 705 -5.32 -15.76 10.79
CA HIS A 705 -4.50 -16.43 9.77
C HIS A 705 -3.81 -15.44 8.81
N HIS A 706 -4.44 -14.30 8.49
CA HIS A 706 -3.85 -13.29 7.60
C HIS A 706 -2.79 -12.46 8.28
N TRP A 707 -3.02 -12.10 9.55
CA TRP A 707 -1.97 -11.43 10.31
C TRP A 707 -0.73 -12.31 10.42
N ALA A 708 -0.94 -13.61 10.68
CA ALA A 708 0.12 -14.59 10.67
C ALA A 708 0.84 -14.61 9.30
N HIS A 709 0.10 -14.77 8.19
CA HIS A 709 0.66 -14.75 6.82
C HIS A 709 1.48 -13.47 6.53
N THR A 710 0.95 -12.30 6.90
CA THR A 710 1.64 -11.01 6.76
C THR A 710 2.93 -10.97 7.56
N LEU A 711 2.96 -11.48 8.79
CA LEU A 711 4.18 -11.54 9.60
C LEU A 711 5.25 -12.48 9.00
N ASN A 712 4.85 -13.53 8.27
CA ASN A 712 5.78 -14.44 7.62
C ASN A 712 6.26 -13.97 6.24
N SER A 713 5.56 -13.03 5.63
CA SER A 713 5.97 -12.46 4.34
C SER A 713 7.26 -11.65 4.48
N PRO A 714 8.27 -11.81 3.59
CA PRO A 714 9.54 -11.08 3.63
C PRO A 714 9.43 -9.56 3.71
N VAL A 715 8.30 -9.01 3.22
CA VAL A 715 8.01 -7.59 3.21
C VAL A 715 6.66 -7.26 3.86
N GLY A 716 6.00 -8.18 4.57
CA GLY A 716 4.61 -7.97 4.99
C GLY A 716 4.39 -6.77 5.92
N ILE A 717 5.25 -6.59 6.94
CA ILE A 717 5.20 -5.40 7.82
C ILE A 717 5.49 -4.12 7.01
N PRO A 718 6.62 -4.01 6.26
CA PRO A 718 6.86 -2.87 5.38
C PRO A 718 5.73 -2.60 4.39
N ASP A 719 5.14 -3.64 3.82
CA ASP A 719 4.09 -3.57 2.82
C ASP A 719 2.77 -3.10 3.41
N THR A 720 2.50 -3.37 4.68
CA THR A 720 1.36 -2.78 5.40
C THR A 720 1.51 -1.26 5.50
N ALA A 721 2.70 -0.78 5.86
CA ALA A 721 3.00 0.66 5.89
C ALA A 721 2.99 1.28 4.47
N GLY A 722 3.54 0.59 3.48
CA GLY A 722 3.49 0.99 2.07
C GLY A 722 2.05 1.07 1.55
N THR A 723 1.21 0.12 1.95
CA THR A 723 -0.22 0.08 1.61
C THR A 723 -0.96 1.28 2.19
N PHE A 724 -0.70 1.62 3.46
CA PHE A 724 -1.23 2.82 4.09
C PHE A 724 -0.80 4.10 3.33
N LEU A 725 0.50 4.25 3.07
CA LEU A 725 1.05 5.44 2.39
C LEU A 725 0.53 5.59 0.96
N ALA A 726 0.42 4.47 0.22
CA ALA A 726 -0.13 4.48 -1.13
C ALA A 726 -1.60 4.92 -1.15
N GLN A 727 -2.40 4.46 -0.18
CA GLN A 727 -3.80 4.85 -0.05
C GLN A 727 -3.93 6.34 0.28
N GLU A 728 -3.12 6.82 1.22
CA GLU A 728 -3.09 8.21 1.63
C GLU A 728 -2.70 9.14 0.48
N MET A 729 -1.72 8.74 -0.34
CA MET A 729 -1.35 9.48 -1.55
C MET A 729 -2.48 9.48 -2.58
N SER A 730 -3.25 8.39 -2.73
CA SER A 730 -4.41 8.33 -3.61
C SER A 730 -5.49 9.32 -3.18
N PHE A 731 -5.82 9.38 -1.88
CA PHE A 731 -6.77 10.36 -1.35
C PHE A 731 -6.29 11.80 -1.51
N ALA A 732 -5.04 12.09 -1.15
CA ALA A 732 -4.45 13.43 -1.35
C ALA A 732 -4.44 13.82 -2.84
N GLY A 733 -4.13 12.89 -3.74
CA GLY A 733 -4.20 13.07 -5.18
C GLY A 733 -5.62 13.33 -5.68
N ALA A 734 -6.61 12.62 -5.15
CA ALA A 734 -8.01 12.81 -5.49
C ALA A 734 -8.51 14.19 -5.03
N GLY A 735 -8.13 14.62 -3.83
CA GLY A 735 -8.34 15.98 -3.34
C GLY A 735 -7.66 17.04 -4.22
N LEU A 736 -6.41 16.81 -4.64
CA LEU A 736 -5.70 17.71 -5.55
C LEU A 736 -6.44 17.88 -6.88
N VAL A 737 -6.88 16.77 -7.49
CA VAL A 737 -7.65 16.79 -8.74
C VAL A 737 -9.02 17.47 -8.54
N LEU A 738 -9.71 17.18 -7.44
CA LEU A 738 -10.99 17.81 -7.07
C LEU A 738 -10.84 19.33 -6.96
N GLY A 739 -9.85 19.81 -6.21
CA GLY A 739 -9.60 21.24 -6.03
C GLY A 739 -9.12 21.93 -7.31
N ALA A 740 -8.30 21.26 -8.12
CA ALA A 740 -7.85 21.80 -9.40
C ALA A 740 -9.00 21.96 -10.40
N LEU A 741 -9.97 21.04 -10.37
CA LEU A 741 -11.13 21.05 -11.24
C LEU A 741 -12.37 21.71 -10.61
N TRP A 742 -12.26 22.22 -9.39
CA TRP A 742 -13.38 22.71 -8.57
C TRP A 742 -14.35 23.64 -9.33
N ARG A 743 -13.79 24.55 -10.11
CA ARG A 743 -14.48 25.59 -10.87
C ARG A 743 -15.09 25.11 -12.18
N VAL A 744 -14.64 23.96 -12.69
CA VAL A 744 -15.09 23.38 -13.96
C VAL A 744 -15.92 22.13 -13.76
N LEU A 745 -16.05 21.62 -12.54
CA LEU A 745 -16.91 20.47 -12.25
C LEU A 745 -18.39 20.86 -12.27
N PRO A 746 -19.29 19.97 -12.71
CA PRO A 746 -20.72 20.23 -12.70
C PRO A 746 -21.26 20.21 -11.26
N GLY A 747 -22.32 20.98 -11.03
CA GLY A 747 -23.01 21.06 -9.74
C GLY A 747 -22.78 22.36 -8.99
N GLU A 748 -23.84 22.81 -8.30
CA GLU A 748 -23.84 24.04 -7.51
C GLU A 748 -23.09 23.88 -6.19
N ARG A 749 -23.07 22.67 -5.61
CA ARG A 749 -22.51 22.39 -4.29
C ARG A 749 -21.36 21.39 -4.33
N GLY A 750 -20.53 21.40 -3.28
CA GLY A 750 -19.36 20.55 -3.15
C GLY A 750 -19.64 19.06 -3.37
N PRO A 751 -20.59 18.43 -2.66
CA PRO A 751 -20.81 16.98 -2.76
C PRO A 751 -21.19 16.50 -4.17
N VAL A 752 -21.93 17.32 -4.92
CA VAL A 752 -22.31 17.00 -6.31
C VAL A 752 -21.06 17.03 -7.21
N ARG A 753 -20.16 18.01 -7.03
CA ARG A 753 -18.89 18.09 -7.77
C ARG A 753 -17.98 16.90 -7.46
N ALA A 754 -17.89 16.54 -6.17
CA ALA A 754 -17.16 15.35 -5.72
C ALA A 754 -17.73 14.07 -6.34
N PHE A 755 -19.06 13.94 -6.42
CA PHE A 755 -19.72 12.80 -7.04
C PHE A 755 -19.35 12.66 -8.52
N TYR A 756 -19.30 13.75 -9.29
CA TYR A 756 -18.88 13.68 -10.69
C TYR A 756 -17.42 13.24 -10.87
N LEU A 757 -16.51 13.70 -10.00
CA LEU A 757 -15.13 13.20 -10.01
C LEU A 757 -15.07 11.71 -9.63
N PHE A 758 -15.83 11.31 -8.62
CA PHE A 758 -15.96 9.92 -8.20
C PHE A 758 -16.50 9.03 -9.33
N VAL A 759 -17.52 9.48 -10.08
CA VAL A 759 -18.02 8.76 -11.26
C VAL A 759 -16.94 8.62 -12.32
N ALA A 760 -16.13 9.65 -12.58
CA ALA A 760 -15.01 9.55 -13.51
C ALA A 760 -13.96 8.51 -13.07
N TRP A 761 -13.77 8.34 -11.76
CA TRP A 761 -12.93 7.30 -11.18
C TRP A 761 -13.58 5.90 -11.23
N LEU A 762 -14.90 5.83 -11.09
CA LEU A 762 -15.66 4.58 -11.11
C LEU A 762 -15.89 4.01 -12.52
N VAL A 763 -15.95 4.84 -13.57
CA VAL A 763 -16.23 4.39 -14.95
C VAL A 763 -15.21 3.34 -15.44
N PRO A 764 -13.88 3.55 -15.33
CA PRO A 764 -12.91 2.53 -15.73
C PRO A 764 -13.07 1.21 -14.96
N ILE A 765 -13.43 1.31 -13.68
CA ILE A 765 -13.71 0.15 -12.81
C ILE A 765 -14.92 -0.61 -13.33
N GLY A 766 -16.02 0.09 -13.61
CA GLY A 766 -17.25 -0.51 -14.14
C GLY A 766 -17.07 -1.14 -15.53
N VAL A 767 -16.25 -0.54 -16.40
CA VAL A 767 -15.93 -1.11 -17.72
C VAL A 767 -15.20 -2.45 -17.56
N VAL A 768 -14.18 -2.51 -16.70
CA VAL A 768 -13.46 -3.78 -16.44
C VAL A 768 -14.36 -4.79 -15.75
N ALA A 769 -15.14 -4.35 -14.77
CA ALA A 769 -16.09 -5.23 -14.08
C ALA A 769 -17.15 -5.83 -15.01
N GLY A 770 -17.59 -5.07 -16.02
CA GLY A 770 -18.52 -5.58 -17.04
C GLY A 770 -17.88 -6.47 -18.10
N LEU A 771 -16.55 -6.37 -18.29
CA LEU A 771 -15.78 -7.26 -19.18
C LEU A 771 -15.38 -8.56 -18.48
N ASP A 772 -15.29 -8.55 -17.15
CA ASP A 772 -14.92 -9.70 -16.35
C ASP A 772 -16.18 -10.50 -15.95
N LEU A 773 -16.39 -11.65 -16.60
CA LEU A 773 -17.51 -12.56 -16.32
C LEU A 773 -17.30 -13.42 -15.05
N GLY A 774 -16.22 -13.20 -14.28
CA GLY A 774 -15.78 -14.07 -13.19
C GLY A 774 -15.56 -13.42 -11.82
N ILE A 775 -16.14 -12.24 -11.53
CA ILE A 775 -15.91 -11.57 -10.24
C ILE A 775 -16.61 -12.33 -9.09
N GLY A 776 -15.82 -12.99 -8.23
CA GLY A 776 -16.31 -13.63 -7.02
C GLY A 776 -16.90 -12.64 -6.00
N HIS A 777 -17.92 -13.08 -5.25
CA HIS A 777 -18.71 -12.26 -4.31
C HIS A 777 -17.91 -11.56 -3.21
N GLN A 778 -16.72 -12.06 -2.86
CA GLN A 778 -15.94 -11.55 -1.74
C GLN A 778 -14.89 -10.51 -2.13
N GLN A 779 -14.36 -10.59 -3.35
CA GLN A 779 -13.56 -9.52 -3.98
C GLN A 779 -14.39 -8.24 -4.08
N LEU A 780 -15.70 -8.36 -4.30
CA LEU A 780 -16.63 -7.24 -4.24
C LEU A 780 -16.65 -6.55 -2.86
N GLY A 781 -16.50 -7.26 -1.74
CA GLY A 781 -16.55 -6.67 -0.39
C GLY A 781 -15.44 -5.65 -0.10
N GLU A 782 -14.18 -6.03 -0.32
CA GLU A 782 -13.02 -5.12 -0.16
C GLU A 782 -13.11 -3.90 -1.10
N GLN A 783 -13.58 -4.16 -2.31
CA GLN A 783 -13.66 -3.16 -3.35
C GLN A 783 -14.81 -2.18 -3.09
N VAL A 784 -15.98 -2.67 -2.68
CA VAL A 784 -17.10 -1.82 -2.27
C VAL A 784 -16.69 -0.97 -1.07
N LEU A 785 -15.96 -1.52 -0.09
CA LEU A 785 -15.40 -0.74 1.01
C LEU A 785 -14.50 0.40 0.49
N SER A 786 -13.58 0.10 -0.41
CA SER A 786 -12.68 1.11 -1.00
C SER A 786 -13.43 2.19 -1.80
N ILE A 787 -14.47 1.79 -2.54
CA ILE A 787 -15.34 2.69 -3.31
C ILE A 787 -16.08 3.65 -2.38
N ILE A 788 -16.69 3.14 -1.31
CA ILE A 788 -17.44 3.97 -0.36
C ILE A 788 -16.50 4.90 0.41
N LEU A 789 -15.33 4.41 0.83
CA LEU A 789 -14.33 5.23 1.51
C LEU A 789 -13.81 6.36 0.61
N MET A 790 -13.56 6.11 -0.68
CA MET A 790 -13.20 7.16 -1.64
C MET A 790 -14.30 8.21 -1.78
N LEU A 791 -15.56 7.79 -1.93
CA LEU A 791 -16.70 8.70 -1.99
C LEU A 791 -16.84 9.52 -0.70
N MET A 792 -16.66 8.90 0.46
CA MET A 792 -16.70 9.56 1.77
C MET A 792 -15.60 10.62 1.90
N VAL A 793 -14.36 10.30 1.55
CA VAL A 793 -13.24 11.26 1.60
C VAL A 793 -13.49 12.44 0.67
N LEU A 794 -13.93 12.19 -0.57
CA LEU A 794 -14.23 13.25 -1.54
C LEU A 794 -15.40 14.13 -1.11
N THR A 795 -16.47 13.54 -0.57
CA THR A 795 -17.63 14.30 -0.07
C THR A 795 -17.26 15.17 1.13
N LEU A 796 -16.57 14.63 2.14
CA LEU A 796 -16.07 15.40 3.27
C LEU A 796 -15.14 16.53 2.84
N THR A 797 -14.20 16.24 1.94
CA THR A 797 -13.29 17.25 1.36
C THR A 797 -14.07 18.37 0.67
N SER A 798 -15.10 18.03 -0.10
CA SER A 798 -15.92 19.01 -0.82
C SER A 798 -16.77 19.88 0.11
N MET A 799 -17.33 19.32 1.18
CA MET A 799 -18.07 20.09 2.19
C MET A 799 -17.15 21.07 2.93
N TRP A 800 -15.91 20.66 3.21
CA TRP A 800 -14.94 21.52 3.83
C TRP A 800 -14.44 22.64 2.90
N MET A 801 -14.31 22.36 1.60
CA MET A 801 -14.05 23.39 0.59
C MET A 801 -15.17 24.45 0.53
N ASP A 802 -16.43 24.03 0.58
CA ASP A 802 -17.57 24.96 0.67
C ASP A 802 -17.52 25.80 1.96
N THR A 803 -17.18 25.18 3.08
CA THR A 803 -17.07 25.86 4.38
C THR A 803 -15.92 26.87 4.40
N ASP A 804 -14.76 26.50 3.84
CA ASP A 804 -13.60 27.36 3.77
C ASP A 804 -13.85 28.60 2.90
N THR A 805 -14.73 28.50 1.91
CA THR A 805 -15.13 29.61 1.04
C THR A 805 -15.69 30.79 1.83
N PHE A 806 -16.40 30.53 2.93
CA PHE A 806 -17.00 31.55 3.81
C PHE A 806 -16.29 31.66 5.19
N SER A 807 -15.16 30.98 5.39
CA SER A 807 -14.49 30.86 6.70
C SER A 807 -13.99 32.17 7.32
N ARG A 808 -13.86 33.24 6.52
CA ARG A 808 -13.46 34.57 7.01
C ARG A 808 -14.53 35.25 7.88
N GLU A 809 -15.71 34.66 8.02
CA GLU A 809 -16.85 35.25 8.72
C GLU A 809 -16.79 35.19 10.25
N ARG A 810 -16.01 34.28 10.88
CA ARG A 810 -15.60 34.31 12.32
C ARG A 810 -14.73 33.09 12.70
N PRO A 811 -13.76 33.21 13.63
CA PRO A 811 -12.70 32.22 13.83
C PRO A 811 -13.03 30.94 14.65
N TYR A 812 -14.28 30.64 15.05
CA TYR A 812 -14.59 29.51 15.95
C TYR A 812 -15.22 28.28 15.25
N TRP A 813 -14.70 27.08 15.55
CA TRP A 813 -15.04 25.79 14.92
C TRP A 813 -16.50 25.34 15.12
N MET A 814 -17.09 25.48 16.31
CA MET A 814 -18.52 25.16 16.54
C MET A 814 -19.47 25.98 15.66
N ARG A 815 -19.05 27.17 15.23
CA ARG A 815 -19.81 28.01 14.30
C ARG A 815 -19.57 27.67 12.84
N ARG A 816 -18.51 26.93 12.49
CA ARG A 816 -18.32 26.39 11.12
C ARG A 816 -19.37 25.33 10.79
N LEU A 817 -19.75 24.49 11.78
CA LEU A 817 -20.89 23.58 11.63
C LEU A 817 -22.22 24.34 11.51
N GLY A 818 -22.39 25.43 12.25
CA GLY A 818 -23.53 26.35 12.09
C GLY A 818 -23.54 27.09 10.74
N LEU A 819 -22.37 27.33 10.15
CA LEU A 819 -22.20 27.96 8.84
C LEU A 819 -22.46 26.95 7.72
N LEU A 820 -21.99 25.71 7.84
CA LEU A 820 -22.45 24.57 7.04
C LEU A 820 -23.97 24.46 7.14
N ALA A 821 -24.52 24.53 8.36
CA ALA A 821 -25.94 24.49 8.53
C ALA A 821 -26.62 25.64 7.79
N SER A 822 -26.14 26.88 7.91
CA SER A 822 -26.68 28.03 7.17
C SER A 822 -26.58 27.88 5.65
N ILE A 823 -25.43 27.45 5.11
CA ILE A 823 -25.23 27.24 3.66
C ILE A 823 -26.21 26.18 3.12
N TYR A 824 -26.42 25.11 3.88
CA TYR A 824 -27.23 23.97 3.43
C TYR A 824 -28.70 24.05 3.87
N HIS A 825 -29.09 24.91 4.82
CA HIS A 825 -30.48 25.06 5.28
C HIS A 825 -31.37 25.72 4.23
N VAL A 826 -30.83 26.68 3.46
CA VAL A 826 -31.63 27.48 2.52
C VAL A 826 -32.22 26.61 1.39
N HIS A 827 -31.67 25.42 1.14
CA HIS A 827 -32.12 24.54 0.04
C HIS A 827 -31.97 23.03 0.36
N GLY A 828 -32.35 22.58 1.56
CA GLY A 828 -32.49 21.14 1.89
C GLY A 828 -31.27 20.46 2.53
N LEU A 829 -31.01 20.79 3.79
CA LEU A 829 -29.90 20.28 4.60
C LEU A 829 -30.02 18.78 4.95
N SER A 830 -31.25 18.27 5.00
CA SER A 830 -31.53 16.88 5.35
C SER A 830 -30.95 15.91 4.34
N GLY A 831 -31.00 16.21 3.03
CA GLY A 831 -30.58 15.28 1.98
C GLY A 831 -29.08 14.97 1.99
N GLN A 832 -28.23 15.96 2.28
CA GLN A 832 -26.78 15.76 2.24
C GLN A 832 -26.20 15.19 3.53
N LEU A 833 -26.75 15.59 4.69
CA LEU A 833 -26.45 14.90 5.94
C LEU A 833 -26.98 13.47 5.89
N ALA A 834 -28.20 13.24 5.40
CA ALA A 834 -28.73 11.89 5.21
C ALA A 834 -27.87 11.08 4.24
N PHE A 835 -27.29 11.69 3.20
CA PHE A 835 -26.37 11.00 2.30
C PHE A 835 -25.05 10.61 3.00
N LEU A 836 -24.46 11.48 3.82
CA LEU A 836 -23.30 11.12 4.64
C LEU A 836 -23.63 10.06 5.70
N PHE A 837 -24.78 10.17 6.36
CA PHE A 837 -25.24 9.15 7.31
C PHE A 837 -25.49 7.82 6.60
N ALA A 838 -26.08 7.84 5.40
CA ALA A 838 -26.27 6.66 4.58
C ALA A 838 -24.93 6.04 4.17
N GLN A 839 -23.92 6.84 3.84
CA GLN A 839 -22.57 6.35 3.58
C GLN A 839 -21.96 5.70 4.84
N LEU A 840 -22.05 6.35 6.00
CA LEU A 840 -21.57 5.78 7.26
C LEU A 840 -22.27 4.47 7.60
N VAL A 841 -23.60 4.44 7.50
CA VAL A 841 -24.41 3.23 7.70
C VAL A 841 -24.02 2.16 6.70
N ALA A 842 -23.80 2.48 5.42
CA ALA A 842 -23.33 1.53 4.42
C ALA A 842 -21.94 0.98 4.77
N VAL A 843 -20.98 1.81 5.16
CA VAL A 843 -19.65 1.37 5.62
C VAL A 843 -19.78 0.41 6.79
N VAL A 844 -20.56 0.78 7.83
CA VAL A 844 -20.77 -0.04 9.02
C VAL A 844 -21.49 -1.34 8.67
N THR A 845 -22.48 -1.30 7.78
CA THR A 845 -23.26 -2.46 7.36
C THR A 845 -22.39 -3.43 6.58
N ILE A 846 -21.62 -2.96 5.60
CA ILE A 846 -20.68 -3.78 4.82
C ILE A 846 -19.60 -4.36 5.73
N TRP A 847 -19.04 -3.54 6.64
CA TRP A 847 -18.10 -4.02 7.64
C TRP A 847 -18.70 -5.11 8.53
N SER A 848 -19.96 -4.94 8.98
CA SER A 848 -20.65 -5.94 9.79
C SER A 848 -20.97 -7.22 9.02
N GLN A 849 -21.33 -7.13 7.73
CA GLN A 849 -21.55 -8.28 6.85
C GLN A 849 -20.24 -9.03 6.58
N ILE A 850 -19.15 -8.29 6.34
CA ILE A 850 -17.81 -8.86 6.22
C ILE A 850 -17.44 -9.60 7.51
N ILE A 851 -17.67 -9.00 8.69
CA ILE A 851 -17.43 -9.67 9.98
C ILE A 851 -18.30 -10.92 10.14
N ALA A 852 -19.58 -10.83 9.81
CA ALA A 852 -20.53 -11.93 9.96
C ALA A 852 -20.23 -13.12 9.03
N VAL A 853 -19.69 -12.87 7.83
CA VAL A 853 -19.25 -13.93 6.89
C VAL A 853 -17.95 -14.60 7.35
N THR A 854 -17.13 -13.92 8.15
CA THR A 854 -15.88 -14.48 8.71
C THR A 854 -16.04 -15.19 10.05
N LYS A 855 -17.26 -15.25 10.60
CA LYS A 855 -17.60 -16.07 11.77
C LYS A 855 -18.42 -17.27 11.30
#